data_AF-A0A1I8B0R1-F1
#
_entry.id   AF-A0A1I8B0R1-F1
#
_cell.length_a   1.000
_cell.length_b   1.000
_cell.length_c   1.000
_cell.angle_alpha   90.00
_cell.angle_beta   90.00
_cell.angle_gamma   90.00
#
_symmetry.space_group_name_H-M   'P 1'
#
loop_
_entity.id
_entity.type
_entity.pdbx_description
1 polymer ?
#
loop_
_entity_poly.entity_id
_entity_poly.type
_entity_poly.pdbx_seq_one_letter_code
_entity_poly.pdbx_strand_id
1 'polypeptide(L)'
;MSQGSPPKKPRFLINEILDNEPRQQHEYRHPFFIRNLISNNNQEQNRIQIGTGEIENCIEKIDSIKTYCKRFKLFKLVTKFTIKAVTKNPEDVIRHILINCINQAVGRTWLTHWFSVTIHTLDVSALPKEKSIRGRAPSTTTSCTSQSVSDTNECWLIKIRNFNDNYCLFYALEFTKKYVIGELGHKRNFGKYHREQLQRQQTDMLNLMAGACIPLSEQSYDAHVHIPKVVDYWNKKYEQKGYKFKVFVFGDRCENTPKYVYGSDNFNTPIPIYYSKGHFDGIRTVGAQFGQHWQYCYSCQKKYRKAKEHNVSCKSLCRFCGRIGIGRPCPVYNNFKKECSDCGKIFSNSDCFEYHKSSNHCLRSKQCQRCGVIWRIKDFHKDPAKKHICGHKWCLKCMQYHSSERGCFIRPLEPKKKTPYRLLTFDFESTQHTKHPQNQNHRLHNVNFIAATITCTNCMENEQWKSPLKQQGKFCNICGKNRNITFSHRPFLNSQVDEQRVTDDPLHDFVKWILFELDKKFTTIAFSHFGGRYDMIMTFREIFVKGIVPSIIRRGNKLYELRVSKTQTSGEIIFRDSYNICPVALGQLVGAFDLQVQEKQFFPHLANNPKNYDITLPRLPPKSDYLYGEISKPKNCDNTSIGIDILQDAMTIASACMKHFRLNHLKEEHLAIVPEKGYDTCDNQSEIAMKYLDWYAEMNGVEIRTAHSEGGEYTVAGRYKVDGYIETEDRAIEVHGCVWHACPRHYGDRPDHVLPNGKTVEVVRREDDTRLEILREHIRHVDVVWECEIKEMLRRNRKMRKCFSKYLDKGPIKLRDCFFGGRTGPRCLHYEADEQHKISYLDFNSLYPSTIATTDFPTGHPKVKIIPRNEQDVNWTRSDQIPVNGILKIFLIPPLKTEIPVMPVKFDDRLLFPLCRQCSLDFPRGATIPDYTCQHGDKDRGWISTCTSIELGEALNNGYKVIKYFRALHYENWDSELFKGYVSEFMRMKIHASGFPKGIDTQLKEEKFIRECQEKFGIYIEKEKMVPDKAMRYISKLMLNSLWGRFSLRKYPNKESYHRFTSRTTKFCGEQINRSCSLLYGDTDSVLFSYPKDKESPLSSGYHLGELAEEYEDFNIKEYIGAACKAYALKMVEKETGKEKSMLKVRGITLTSDICKKLHYSTFKESVMDFGKIREENENQEISIDDDEVMILEYPNFIRPNIKTGTIISAPTYKKFKGYCDP
;
A
#
# COMPACT_ATOMS: atom_id res chain seq x y z
N MET A 1 29.69 66.66 -1.86
CA MET A 1 30.53 65.63 -1.20
C MET A 1 29.77 64.30 -1.23
N SER A 2 30.32 63.13 -1.55
CA SER A 2 31.61 62.84 -2.20
C SER A 2 31.71 61.34 -2.58
N GLN A 3 31.45 61.01 -3.86
CA GLN A 3 31.80 59.74 -4.55
C GLN A 3 31.17 58.43 -4.01
N GLY A 4 30.98 57.36 -4.81
CA GLY A 4 31.05 57.26 -6.27
C GLY A 4 31.11 55.80 -6.80
N SER A 5 30.42 55.55 -7.92
CA SER A 5 30.65 54.43 -8.87
C SER A 5 30.28 52.98 -8.45
N PRO A 6 30.00 52.07 -9.44
CA PRO A 6 29.36 50.77 -9.17
C PRO A 6 30.33 49.56 -9.08
N PRO A 7 29.92 48.45 -8.44
CA PRO A 7 30.73 47.24 -8.31
C PRO A 7 30.81 46.44 -9.63
N LYS A 8 32.03 46.29 -10.17
CA LYS A 8 32.32 45.48 -11.35
C LYS A 8 32.40 43.97 -11.02
N LYS A 9 32.01 43.13 -11.98
CA LYS A 9 32.47 41.73 -12.15
C LYS A 9 34.00 41.71 -12.44
N PRO A 10 34.68 40.55 -12.43
CA PRO A 10 34.46 39.30 -11.68
C PRO A 10 35.77 38.77 -11.01
N ARG A 11 35.70 37.62 -10.30
CA ARG A 11 36.65 36.50 -10.54
C ARG A 11 36.09 35.17 -10.03
N PHE A 12 36.32 34.11 -10.80
CA PHE A 12 35.99 32.71 -10.48
C PHE A 12 37.16 32.03 -9.76
N LEU A 13 36.90 31.00 -8.95
CA LEU A 13 37.75 29.79 -8.86
C LEU A 13 37.04 28.62 -8.13
N ILE A 14 36.28 27.86 -8.93
CA ILE A 14 36.21 26.38 -9.01
C ILE A 14 36.96 25.61 -7.88
N ASN A 15 36.26 24.89 -6.98
CA ASN A 15 36.06 23.41 -6.96
C ASN A 15 35.05 23.02 -5.83
N GLU A 16 34.13 22.03 -5.86
CA GLU A 16 34.18 20.56 -6.20
C GLU A 16 34.72 19.68 -5.03
N ILE A 17 34.13 18.54 -4.52
CA ILE A 17 32.89 17.71 -4.71
C ILE A 17 32.51 17.03 -3.31
N LEU A 18 31.49 16.13 -3.25
CA LEU A 18 31.32 14.89 -2.39
C LEU A 18 30.41 14.91 -1.13
N ASP A 19 29.75 13.79 -0.66
CA ASP A 19 29.15 12.54 -1.22
C ASP A 19 28.37 11.78 -0.10
N ASN A 20 27.13 11.20 -0.05
CA ASN A 20 25.72 11.23 -0.58
C ASN A 20 24.51 11.60 0.39
N GLU A 21 24.07 10.79 1.37
CA GLU A 21 22.63 10.67 1.82
C GLU A 21 22.16 10.97 3.30
N PRO A 22 20.82 10.98 3.55
CA PRO A 22 20.19 10.80 4.88
C PRO A 22 19.10 9.68 4.98
N ARG A 23 19.50 8.43 5.28
CA ARG A 23 18.82 7.47 6.18
C ARG A 23 17.28 7.29 6.12
N GLN A 24 16.84 6.17 5.54
CA GLN A 24 15.59 5.50 5.98
C GLN A 24 15.86 4.49 7.10
N GLN A 25 14.92 4.37 8.05
CA GLN A 25 14.46 3.09 8.65
C GLN A 25 13.36 3.36 9.68
N HIS A 26 12.16 2.86 9.42
CA HIS A 26 11.10 2.63 10.42
C HIS A 26 10.73 1.15 10.43
N GLU A 27 10.33 0.65 11.60
CA GLU A 27 10.12 -0.77 11.85
C GLU A 27 8.80 -1.28 11.22
N TYR A 28 8.84 -2.47 10.63
CA TYR A 28 7.64 -3.23 10.28
C TYR A 28 7.46 -4.38 11.27
N ARG A 29 6.29 -4.44 11.91
CA ARG A 29 5.74 -5.67 12.50
C ARG A 29 4.51 -6.08 11.68
N HIS A 30 4.51 -7.28 11.11
CA HIS A 30 3.31 -7.96 10.62
C HIS A 30 3.57 -9.48 10.42
N PRO A 31 2.52 -10.32 10.33
CA PRO A 31 2.57 -11.68 10.86
C PRO A 31 2.20 -12.76 9.82
N PHE A 32 2.02 -14.00 10.30
CA PHE A 32 1.23 -15.11 9.73
C PHE A 32 1.09 -15.23 8.19
N PHE A 33 1.69 -16.29 7.66
CA PHE A 33 1.45 -16.80 6.31
C PHE A 33 0.45 -17.99 6.35
N ILE A 34 0.05 -18.48 5.16
CA ILE A 34 -0.89 -19.61 4.88
C ILE A 34 -2.36 -19.18 4.67
N ARG A 35 -2.75 -19.04 3.39
CA ARG A 35 -4.14 -19.22 2.88
C ARG A 35 -4.26 -19.55 1.38
N ASN A 36 -3.15 -19.74 0.64
CA ASN A 36 -3.14 -19.89 -0.83
C ASN A 36 -2.53 -21.22 -1.32
N LEU A 37 -2.88 -22.30 -0.64
CA LEU A 37 -2.84 -23.70 -1.10
C LEU A 37 -4.18 -24.26 -0.57
N ILE A 38 -5.18 -24.65 -1.36
CA ILE A 38 -5.19 -25.25 -2.71
C ILE A 38 -6.30 -24.59 -3.57
N SER A 39 -6.19 -24.67 -4.90
CA SER A 39 -7.32 -24.49 -5.83
C SER A 39 -7.24 -25.54 -6.94
N ASN A 40 -8.28 -26.37 -7.10
CA ASN A 40 -8.28 -27.54 -8.00
C ASN A 40 -8.53 -27.12 -9.47
N ASN A 41 -7.94 -27.84 -10.43
CA ASN A 41 -8.64 -28.94 -11.11
C ASN A 41 -7.68 -29.79 -11.96
N ASN A 42 -8.18 -30.95 -12.42
CA ASN A 42 -7.38 -32.05 -12.96
C ASN A 42 -7.27 -31.99 -14.49
N GLN A 43 -6.16 -32.50 -15.05
CA GLN A 43 -6.16 -33.84 -15.68
C GLN A 43 -4.71 -34.28 -16.02
N GLU A 44 -4.42 -35.54 -15.71
CA GLU A 44 -3.65 -36.56 -16.45
C GLU A 44 -2.34 -36.20 -17.22
N GLN A 45 -1.34 -37.10 -17.36
CA GLN A 45 -1.22 -38.51 -16.97
C GLN A 45 0.27 -38.86 -16.77
N ASN A 46 0.61 -39.61 -15.72
CA ASN A 46 1.74 -40.56 -15.67
C ASN A 46 1.74 -41.28 -14.31
N ARG A 47 1.47 -42.59 -14.31
CA ARG A 47 1.45 -43.42 -13.10
C ARG A 47 2.78 -44.17 -12.98
N ILE A 48 3.49 -43.97 -11.88
CA ILE A 48 4.35 -45.03 -11.33
C ILE A 48 3.44 -45.88 -10.44
N GLN A 49 3.15 -47.11 -10.83
CA GLN A 49 2.44 -48.05 -9.95
C GLN A 49 3.40 -48.60 -8.89
N ILE A 50 3.49 -47.89 -7.76
CA ILE A 50 3.97 -48.48 -6.51
C ILE A 50 2.86 -49.43 -6.02
N GLY A 51 3.23 -50.65 -5.62
CA GLY A 51 2.26 -51.65 -5.15
C GLY A 51 1.54 -51.15 -3.89
N THR A 52 0.21 -51.31 -3.84
CA THR A 52 -0.62 -50.76 -2.75
C THR A 52 -0.18 -51.26 -1.36
N GLY A 53 0.26 -52.51 -1.26
CA GLY A 53 0.78 -53.09 -0.01
C GLY A 53 2.11 -52.50 0.50
N GLU A 54 2.94 -51.89 -0.35
CA GLU A 54 4.15 -51.19 0.12
C GLU A 54 3.79 -49.88 0.83
N ILE A 55 2.77 -49.18 0.33
CA ILE A 55 2.34 -47.88 0.88
C ILE A 55 1.69 -48.05 2.25
N GLU A 56 0.85 -49.06 2.47
CA GLU A 56 0.22 -49.27 3.78
C GLU A 56 1.23 -49.60 4.89
N ASN A 57 2.30 -50.35 4.59
CA ASN A 57 3.41 -50.55 5.52
C ASN A 57 4.17 -49.26 5.88
N CYS A 58 4.07 -48.21 5.04
CA CYS A 58 4.65 -46.91 5.31
C CYS A 58 3.73 -45.98 6.15
N ILE A 59 2.46 -46.32 6.42
CA ILE A 59 1.51 -45.45 7.12
C ILE A 59 0.73 -46.14 8.23
N GLU A 60 0.73 -45.54 9.41
CA GLU A 60 -0.11 -45.95 10.54
C GLU A 60 -1.20 -44.91 10.80
N LYS A 61 -2.47 -45.32 10.68
CA LYS A 61 -3.63 -44.51 11.02
C LYS A 61 -3.80 -44.50 12.54
N ILE A 62 -3.53 -43.35 13.17
CA ILE A 62 -3.51 -43.23 14.64
C ILE A 62 -4.93 -43.10 15.21
N ASP A 63 -5.76 -42.25 14.59
CA ASP A 63 -7.04 -41.79 15.16
C ASP A 63 -7.95 -41.15 14.09
N SER A 64 -9.26 -41.20 14.27
CA SER A 64 -10.31 -40.60 13.43
C SER A 64 -11.39 -39.90 14.28
N ILE A 65 -11.15 -38.65 14.67
CA ILE A 65 -12.11 -37.86 15.47
C ILE A 65 -13.14 -37.19 14.56
N LYS A 66 -14.43 -37.45 14.80
CA LYS A 66 -15.55 -36.81 14.10
C LYS A 66 -16.21 -35.73 14.98
N THR A 67 -16.05 -34.45 14.62
CA THR A 67 -16.52 -33.28 15.39
C THR A 67 -17.53 -32.45 14.60
N TYR A 68 -18.72 -32.19 15.16
CA TYR A 68 -19.76 -31.42 14.47
C TYR A 68 -19.47 -29.91 14.46
N CYS A 69 -19.22 -29.34 13.28
CA CYS A 69 -18.97 -27.92 13.09
C CYS A 69 -20.29 -27.13 12.96
N LYS A 70 -20.87 -26.81 14.13
CA LYS A 70 -22.11 -25.99 14.25
C LYS A 70 -22.07 -24.63 13.51
N ARG A 71 -20.91 -24.12 13.08
CA ARG A 71 -20.80 -22.87 12.30
C ARG A 71 -21.19 -23.01 10.82
N PHE A 72 -21.07 -24.21 10.25
CA PHE A 72 -21.44 -24.47 8.85
C PHE A 72 -22.54 -25.53 8.70
N LYS A 73 -23.09 -26.05 9.81
CA LYS A 73 -23.94 -27.26 9.87
C LYS A 73 -23.27 -28.54 9.32
N LEU A 74 -21.95 -28.56 9.22
CA LEU A 74 -21.19 -29.67 8.63
C LEU A 74 -20.50 -30.52 9.70
N PHE A 75 -20.32 -31.81 9.46
CA PHE A 75 -19.46 -32.64 10.32
C PHE A 75 -18.01 -32.60 9.82
N LYS A 76 -17.07 -32.31 10.71
CA LYS A 76 -15.64 -32.36 10.43
C LYS A 76 -15.08 -33.73 10.80
N LEU A 77 -14.50 -34.44 9.85
CA LEU A 77 -13.70 -35.63 10.16
C LEU A 77 -12.21 -35.24 10.18
N VAL A 78 -11.52 -35.58 11.26
CA VAL A 78 -10.09 -35.35 11.43
C VAL A 78 -9.42 -36.70 11.62
N THR A 79 -8.66 -37.13 10.62
CA THR A 79 -7.90 -38.39 10.69
C THR A 79 -6.41 -38.07 10.74
N LYS A 80 -5.72 -38.68 11.70
CA LYS A 80 -4.26 -38.60 11.87
C LYS A 80 -3.58 -39.83 11.29
N PHE A 81 -2.46 -39.60 10.62
CA PHE A 81 -1.58 -40.65 10.11
C PHE A 81 -0.12 -40.33 10.45
N THR A 82 0.61 -41.33 10.94
CA THR A 82 2.09 -41.32 11.05
C THR A 82 2.65 -41.99 9.81
N ILE A 83 3.54 -41.32 9.08
CA ILE A 83 4.35 -41.99 8.05
C ILE A 83 5.56 -42.62 8.75
N LYS A 84 5.63 -43.95 8.79
CA LYS A 84 6.68 -44.72 9.46
C LYS A 84 8.01 -44.74 8.70
N ALA A 85 7.95 -44.67 7.37
CA ALA A 85 9.12 -44.62 6.50
C ALA A 85 8.88 -43.67 5.31
N VAL A 86 9.87 -42.82 4.99
CA VAL A 86 9.81 -41.93 3.84
C VAL A 86 10.31 -42.68 2.60
N THR A 87 9.38 -43.15 1.78
CA THR A 87 9.72 -43.72 0.45
C THR A 87 10.31 -42.65 -0.48
N LYS A 88 10.97 -43.08 -1.57
CA LYS A 88 11.61 -42.18 -2.54
C LYS A 88 10.63 -41.25 -3.28
N ASN A 89 9.32 -41.50 -3.26
CA ASN A 89 8.32 -40.60 -3.83
C ASN A 89 7.22 -40.23 -2.81
N PRO A 90 7.47 -39.26 -1.91
CA PRO A 90 6.53 -38.92 -0.84
C PRO A 90 5.20 -38.35 -1.36
N GLU A 91 5.15 -37.84 -2.59
CA GLU A 91 3.88 -37.41 -3.21
C GLU A 91 2.89 -38.57 -3.37
N ASP A 92 3.32 -39.78 -3.72
CA ASP A 92 2.41 -40.91 -3.90
C ASP A 92 1.82 -41.39 -2.58
N VAL A 93 2.62 -41.38 -1.50
CA VAL A 93 2.14 -41.68 -0.15
C VAL A 93 1.09 -40.64 0.29
N ILE A 94 1.37 -39.34 0.10
CA ILE A 94 0.44 -38.25 0.43
C ILE A 94 -0.84 -38.32 -0.44
N ARG A 95 -0.70 -38.59 -1.74
CA ARG A 95 -1.78 -38.81 -2.70
C ARG A 95 -2.66 -39.98 -2.29
N HIS A 96 -2.07 -41.10 -1.84
CA HIS A 96 -2.81 -42.27 -1.37
C HIS A 96 -3.58 -42.00 -0.07
N ILE A 97 -2.96 -41.32 0.91
CA ILE A 97 -3.66 -40.89 2.15
C ILE A 97 -4.85 -39.99 1.81
N LEU A 98 -4.66 -39.03 0.90
CA LEU A 98 -5.72 -38.12 0.46
C LEU A 98 -6.86 -38.86 -0.25
N ILE A 99 -6.56 -39.75 -1.20
CA ILE A 99 -7.58 -40.55 -1.91
C ILE A 99 -8.36 -41.43 -0.92
N ASN A 100 -7.68 -42.11 0.02
CA ASN A 100 -8.34 -42.97 1.00
C ASN A 100 -9.22 -42.15 1.96
N CYS A 101 -8.80 -40.93 2.34
CA CYS A 101 -9.64 -39.98 3.10
C CYS A 101 -10.83 -39.42 2.30
N ILE A 102 -10.65 -39.15 1.00
CA ILE A 102 -11.71 -38.68 0.09
C ILE A 102 -12.76 -39.78 -0.08
N ASN A 103 -12.35 -41.02 -0.34
CA ASN A 103 -13.26 -42.15 -0.48
C ASN A 103 -14.04 -42.42 0.83
N GLN A 104 -13.39 -42.30 2.00
CA GLN A 104 -14.04 -42.36 3.31
C GLN A 104 -15.00 -41.16 3.58
N ALA A 105 -14.86 -40.04 2.87
CA ALA A 105 -15.74 -38.87 2.98
C ALA A 105 -16.90 -38.89 1.96
N VAL A 106 -16.69 -39.47 0.77
CA VAL A 106 -17.70 -39.60 -0.30
C VAL A 106 -18.64 -40.78 -0.05
N GLY A 107 -18.13 -41.90 0.48
CA GLY A 107 -18.90 -43.14 0.67
C GLY A 107 -19.95 -43.14 1.80
N ARG A 108 -20.37 -41.97 2.34
CA ARG A 108 -21.45 -41.88 3.34
C ARG A 108 -22.34 -40.66 3.09
N THR A 109 -23.65 -40.90 3.07
CA THR A 109 -24.68 -40.07 2.42
C THR A 109 -25.08 -38.77 3.14
N TRP A 110 -25.58 -37.82 2.34
CA TRP A 110 -26.51 -36.72 2.68
C TRP A 110 -26.20 -35.77 3.86
N LEU A 111 -24.95 -35.69 4.30
CA LEU A 111 -24.45 -34.56 5.08
C LEU A 111 -23.15 -34.05 4.46
N THR A 112 -23.09 -32.76 4.16
CA THR A 112 -21.85 -32.13 3.71
C THR A 112 -20.80 -32.19 4.84
N HIS A 113 -19.61 -32.67 4.52
CA HIS A 113 -18.49 -32.82 5.46
C HIS A 113 -17.25 -32.11 4.91
N TRP A 114 -16.52 -31.40 5.75
CA TRP A 114 -15.18 -30.89 5.41
C TRP A 114 -14.17 -31.67 6.25
N PHE A 115 -13.41 -32.56 5.60
CA PHE A 115 -12.37 -33.32 6.28
C PHE A 115 -11.08 -32.49 6.39
N SER A 116 -10.23 -32.79 7.39
CA SER A 116 -8.85 -32.30 7.40
C SER A 116 -7.91 -33.45 7.74
N VAL A 117 -7.14 -33.89 6.76
CA VAL A 117 -6.05 -34.85 6.97
C VAL A 117 -4.91 -34.11 7.68
N THR A 118 -4.42 -34.67 8.78
CA THR A 118 -3.17 -34.19 9.41
C THR A 118 -2.11 -35.26 9.25
N ILE A 119 -1.29 -35.11 8.21
CA ILE A 119 -0.16 -35.98 7.91
C ILE A 119 1.05 -35.46 8.68
N HIS A 120 1.62 -36.28 9.56
CA HIS A 120 2.87 -35.95 10.24
C HIS A 120 4.06 -36.54 9.48
N THR A 121 4.55 -35.82 8.45
CA THR A 121 5.84 -36.10 7.80
C THR A 121 6.99 -35.54 8.64
N LEU A 122 7.80 -36.42 9.23
CA LEU A 122 9.10 -36.03 9.79
C LEU A 122 10.18 -36.05 8.70
N ASP A 123 10.30 -34.95 7.96
CA ASP A 123 11.59 -34.53 7.40
C ASP A 123 11.77 -33.01 7.54
N VAL A 124 13.00 -32.61 7.83
CA VAL A 124 13.39 -31.30 8.39
C VAL A 124 14.24 -30.51 7.37
N SER A 125 14.08 -30.84 6.09
CA SER A 125 15.00 -30.47 5.01
C SER A 125 14.63 -29.18 4.25
N ALA A 126 13.33 -28.86 4.14
CA ALA A 126 12.80 -27.90 3.15
C ALA A 126 12.24 -26.58 3.70
N LEU A 127 12.26 -26.34 5.02
CA LEU A 127 12.17 -24.96 5.54
C LEU A 127 13.41 -24.17 5.10
N PRO A 128 13.33 -22.84 4.91
CA PRO A 128 14.53 -22.03 4.75
C PRO A 128 15.33 -22.12 6.04
N LYS A 129 16.35 -22.99 6.06
CA LYS A 129 17.18 -23.22 7.24
C LYS A 129 17.68 -21.87 7.75
N GLU A 130 17.38 -21.56 9.01
CA GLU A 130 18.19 -20.59 9.76
C GLU A 130 19.65 -20.99 9.55
N LYS A 131 20.48 -20.05 9.09
CA LYS A 131 21.86 -20.37 8.68
C LYS A 131 22.60 -20.89 9.90
N SER A 132 22.70 -22.21 10.04
CA SER A 132 23.17 -22.89 11.25
C SER A 132 24.51 -22.30 11.67
N ILE A 133 24.49 -21.53 12.76
CA ILE A 133 25.66 -20.79 13.25
C ILE A 133 26.42 -21.80 14.12
N ARG A 134 27.15 -22.70 13.46
CA ARG A 134 27.72 -23.91 14.06
C ARG A 134 29.23 -23.84 14.09
N GLY A 135 29.79 -24.13 15.26
CA GLY A 135 31.22 -24.34 15.42
C GLY A 135 31.67 -25.63 14.75
N ARG A 136 32.83 -25.59 14.10
CA ARG A 136 33.60 -26.75 13.62
C ARG A 136 35.07 -26.59 14.03
N ALA A 137 35.80 -27.70 14.09
CA ALA A 137 37.25 -27.66 14.19
C ALA A 137 37.86 -27.01 12.92
N PRO A 138 39.01 -26.31 13.00
CA PRO A 138 39.68 -25.73 11.84
C PRO A 138 40.13 -26.81 10.84
N SER A 139 39.70 -26.72 9.59
CA SER A 139 40.14 -27.64 8.52
C SER A 139 41.58 -27.34 8.10
N THR A 140 42.44 -28.36 8.13
CA THR A 140 43.86 -28.28 7.74
C THR A 140 44.09 -28.08 6.22
N THR A 141 43.03 -28.07 5.41
CA THR A 141 43.09 -27.94 3.95
C THR A 141 42.43 -26.66 3.44
N THR A 142 43.14 -25.53 3.52
CA THR A 142 42.95 -24.39 2.59
C THR A 142 44.28 -23.65 2.42
N SER A 143 44.97 -23.87 1.31
CA SER A 143 46.09 -23.04 0.88
C SER A 143 45.58 -21.64 0.52
N CYS A 144 45.96 -20.63 1.30
CA CYS A 144 45.44 -19.27 1.13
C CYS A 144 46.32 -18.45 0.17
N THR A 145 46.06 -18.56 -1.13
CA THR A 145 46.72 -17.75 -2.17
C THR A 145 46.15 -16.31 -2.24
N SER A 146 47.02 -15.36 -2.63
CA SER A 146 46.74 -13.94 -2.92
C SER A 146 45.94 -13.14 -1.87
N GLN A 147 46.68 -12.53 -0.93
CA GLN A 147 46.72 -11.08 -0.64
C GLN A 147 45.42 -10.24 -0.70
N SER A 148 45.11 -9.51 0.39
CA SER A 148 44.89 -8.02 0.38
C SER A 148 44.32 -7.38 1.67
N VAL A 149 44.55 -7.92 2.87
CA VAL A 149 44.55 -7.12 4.12
C VAL A 149 45.74 -7.53 4.98
N SER A 150 46.45 -6.58 5.58
CA SER A 150 47.60 -6.86 6.45
C SER A 150 47.17 -7.43 7.82
N ASP A 151 47.91 -8.42 8.31
CA ASP A 151 47.70 -9.11 9.60
C ASP A 151 47.75 -8.20 10.86
N THR A 152 48.02 -6.92 10.69
CA THR A 152 48.04 -5.90 11.76
C THR A 152 46.65 -5.49 12.27
N ASN A 153 45.56 -5.88 11.58
CA ASN A 153 44.21 -5.30 11.81
C ASN A 153 43.25 -6.12 12.70
N GLU A 154 43.58 -7.34 13.12
CA GLU A 154 42.64 -8.20 13.87
C GLU A 154 42.72 -8.07 15.41
N CYS A 155 43.43 -7.06 15.91
CA CYS A 155 43.67 -6.79 17.34
C CYS A 155 42.40 -6.59 18.21
N TRP A 156 41.24 -6.40 17.57
CA TRP A 156 39.92 -6.24 18.20
C TRP A 156 39.21 -7.58 18.51
N LEU A 157 39.73 -8.71 18.02
CA LEU A 157 39.24 -10.05 18.35
C LEU A 157 39.94 -10.64 19.58
N ILE A 158 39.25 -11.56 20.25
CA ILE A 158 39.79 -12.57 21.17
C ILE A 158 39.84 -13.87 20.37
N LYS A 159 40.90 -14.06 19.57
CA LYS A 159 41.04 -15.24 18.71
C LYS A 159 41.00 -16.53 19.52
N ILE A 160 40.14 -17.47 19.13
CA ILE A 160 40.07 -18.81 19.71
C ILE A 160 40.91 -19.77 18.88
N ARG A 161 41.70 -20.63 19.54
CA ARG A 161 42.72 -21.50 18.94
C ARG A 161 42.57 -22.96 19.38
N ASN A 162 41.35 -23.48 19.32
CA ASN A 162 41.02 -24.86 19.64
C ASN A 162 41.25 -25.77 18.42
N PHE A 163 42.51 -26.15 18.17
CA PHE A 163 42.86 -26.97 16.99
C PHE A 163 42.42 -28.44 17.11
N ASN A 164 42.18 -28.92 18.34
CA ASN A 164 41.98 -30.35 18.64
C ASN A 164 40.52 -30.69 19.00
N ASP A 165 39.59 -29.74 18.91
CA ASP A 165 38.19 -29.92 19.31
C ASP A 165 37.23 -29.01 18.51
N ASN A 166 35.92 -29.19 18.72
CA ASN A 166 34.85 -28.43 18.05
C ASN A 166 34.14 -27.42 18.99
N TYR A 167 34.67 -27.16 20.19
CA TYR A 167 34.03 -26.35 21.24
C TYR A 167 34.23 -24.83 21.09
N CYS A 168 34.57 -24.33 19.89
CA CYS A 168 34.96 -22.93 19.67
C CYS A 168 33.90 -21.91 20.14
N LEU A 169 32.60 -22.25 20.06
CA LEU A 169 31.51 -21.47 20.62
C LEU A 169 31.68 -21.24 22.14
N PHE A 170 32.02 -22.27 22.91
CA PHE A 170 32.12 -22.20 24.36
C PHE A 170 33.40 -21.50 24.82
N TYR A 171 34.53 -21.72 24.14
CA TYR A 171 35.73 -20.90 24.38
C TYR A 171 35.48 -19.43 24.05
N ALA A 172 34.81 -19.11 22.93
CA ALA A 172 34.47 -17.73 22.56
C ALA A 172 33.57 -17.07 23.62
N LEU A 173 32.53 -17.79 24.09
CA LEU A 173 31.65 -17.34 25.15
C LEU A 173 32.41 -17.12 26.48
N GLU A 174 33.12 -18.13 26.98
CA GLU A 174 33.79 -18.07 28.28
C GLU A 174 34.92 -17.04 28.30
N PHE A 175 35.73 -16.95 27.24
CA PHE A 175 36.81 -15.96 27.16
C PHE A 175 36.24 -14.54 27.06
N THR A 176 35.16 -14.33 26.29
CA THR A 176 34.50 -13.02 26.21
C THR A 176 33.87 -12.65 27.55
N LYS A 177 33.23 -13.59 28.26
CA LYS A 177 32.72 -13.37 29.62
C LYS A 177 33.85 -12.98 30.58
N LYS A 178 34.92 -13.76 30.68
CA LYS A 178 36.06 -13.45 31.56
C LYS A 178 36.70 -12.08 31.23
N TYR A 179 36.72 -11.68 29.95
CA TYR A 179 37.19 -10.35 29.51
C TYR A 179 36.23 -9.23 29.93
N VAL A 180 34.93 -9.38 29.69
CA VAL A 180 33.91 -8.35 29.93
C VAL A 180 33.66 -8.10 31.42
N ILE A 181 33.64 -9.14 32.26
CA ILE A 181 33.42 -8.99 33.72
C ILE A 181 34.73 -8.83 34.51
N GLY A 182 35.90 -8.89 33.85
CA GLY A 182 37.20 -8.74 34.51
C GLY A 182 37.55 -9.89 35.46
N GLU A 183 37.10 -11.12 35.20
CA GLU A 183 37.18 -12.26 36.13
C GLU A 183 38.61 -12.63 36.56
N LEU A 184 39.62 -12.24 35.76
CA LEU A 184 41.05 -12.47 36.02
C LEU A 184 41.78 -11.22 36.55
N GLY A 185 41.05 -10.15 36.89
CA GLY A 185 41.59 -8.88 37.36
C GLY A 185 42.30 -8.10 36.25
N HIS A 186 43.60 -7.85 36.43
CA HIS A 186 44.37 -6.97 35.54
C HIS A 186 44.50 -7.52 34.12
N LYS A 187 44.45 -6.65 33.09
CA LYS A 187 44.44 -7.05 31.66
C LYS A 187 45.62 -7.92 31.24
N ARG A 188 46.79 -7.81 31.89
CA ARG A 188 47.95 -8.70 31.66
C ARG A 188 47.63 -10.16 32.03
N ASN A 189 46.85 -10.39 33.07
CA ASN A 189 46.44 -11.73 33.52
C ASN A 189 45.54 -12.42 32.50
N PHE A 190 44.61 -11.67 31.90
CA PHE A 190 43.81 -12.17 30.76
C PHE A 190 44.70 -12.50 29.55
N GLY A 191 45.71 -11.67 29.26
CA GLY A 191 46.69 -11.94 28.20
C GLY A 191 47.51 -13.23 28.44
N LYS A 192 47.94 -13.48 29.68
CA LYS A 192 48.61 -14.73 30.08
C LYS A 192 47.67 -15.92 29.97
N TYR A 193 46.47 -15.84 30.54
CA TYR A 193 45.43 -16.87 30.43
C TYR A 193 45.14 -17.22 28.96
N HIS A 194 44.96 -16.22 28.09
CA HIS A 194 44.61 -16.37 26.68
C HIS A 194 45.68 -17.08 25.83
N ARG A 195 46.96 -16.96 26.19
CA ARG A 195 48.09 -17.50 25.40
C ARG A 195 48.78 -18.73 26.00
N GLU A 196 48.83 -18.82 27.33
CA GLU A 196 49.80 -19.68 28.04
C GLU A 196 49.14 -20.73 28.95
N GLN A 197 47.81 -20.73 29.12
CA GLN A 197 47.12 -21.59 30.10
C GLN A 197 46.12 -22.59 29.48
N LEU A 198 46.49 -23.26 28.39
CA LEU A 198 45.65 -24.20 27.61
C LEU A 198 44.83 -25.18 28.47
N GLN A 199 45.47 -25.89 29.40
CA GLN A 199 44.79 -26.87 30.26
C GLN A 199 43.69 -26.21 31.13
N ARG A 200 43.94 -25.01 31.64
CA ARG A 200 42.95 -24.22 32.40
C ARG A 200 41.82 -23.71 31.50
N GLN A 201 42.12 -23.28 30.28
CA GLN A 201 41.11 -22.88 29.30
C GLN A 201 40.14 -24.04 29.01
N GLN A 202 40.67 -25.25 28.85
CA GLN A 202 39.89 -26.47 28.64
C GLN A 202 39.03 -26.80 29.87
N THR A 203 39.59 -26.76 31.09
CA THR A 203 38.83 -26.96 32.34
C THR A 203 37.72 -25.92 32.52
N ASP A 204 37.99 -24.63 32.29
CA ASP A 204 36.98 -23.56 32.36
C ASP A 204 35.85 -23.75 31.32
N MET A 205 36.18 -24.25 30.12
CA MET A 205 35.22 -24.57 29.06
C MET A 205 34.37 -25.80 29.39
N LEU A 206 34.97 -26.89 29.88
CA LEU A 206 34.25 -28.09 30.32
C LEU A 206 33.31 -27.78 31.50
N ASN A 207 33.76 -26.96 32.46
CA ASN A 207 32.94 -26.48 33.57
C ASN A 207 31.78 -25.57 33.13
N LEU A 208 31.91 -24.89 31.99
CA LEU A 208 30.82 -24.14 31.36
C LEU A 208 29.79 -25.09 30.74
N MET A 209 30.23 -26.06 29.93
CA MET A 209 29.34 -27.03 29.29
C MET A 209 28.59 -27.89 30.29
N ALA A 210 29.28 -28.43 31.30
CA ALA A 210 28.67 -29.22 32.37
C ALA A 210 27.63 -28.41 33.17
N GLY A 211 27.98 -27.19 33.59
CA GLY A 211 27.07 -26.32 34.35
C GLY A 211 25.85 -25.82 33.55
N ALA A 212 25.94 -25.76 32.23
CA ALA A 212 24.84 -25.44 31.33
C ALA A 212 24.10 -26.69 30.77
N CYS A 213 24.39 -27.88 31.30
CA CYS A 213 23.83 -29.17 30.87
C CYS A 213 23.95 -29.39 29.34
N ILE A 214 25.16 -29.20 28.81
CA ILE A 214 25.50 -29.40 27.40
C ILE A 214 26.35 -30.68 27.27
N PRO A 215 25.91 -31.68 26.48
CA PRO A 215 26.69 -32.90 26.26
C PRO A 215 27.95 -32.61 25.46
N LEU A 216 29.03 -33.35 25.72
CA LEU A 216 30.32 -33.24 25.02
C LEU A 216 30.34 -33.97 23.67
N SER A 217 29.35 -34.82 23.40
CA SER A 217 29.31 -35.75 22.25
C SER A 217 28.72 -35.18 20.96
N GLU A 218 28.30 -33.90 20.91
CA GLU A 218 27.77 -33.33 19.68
C GLU A 218 28.88 -33.01 18.67
N GLN A 219 28.65 -33.38 17.40
CA GLN A 219 29.60 -33.12 16.31
C GLN A 219 29.74 -31.63 15.95
N SER A 220 28.77 -30.78 16.30
CA SER A 220 28.83 -29.33 16.03
C SER A 220 27.80 -28.56 16.88
N TYR A 221 28.22 -27.54 17.62
CA TYR A 221 27.34 -26.77 18.50
C TYR A 221 26.72 -25.56 17.80
N ASP A 222 25.38 -25.51 17.72
CA ASP A 222 24.62 -24.42 17.10
C ASP A 222 24.31 -23.29 18.09
N ALA A 223 24.54 -22.04 17.68
CA ALA A 223 24.26 -20.83 18.48
C ALA A 223 22.82 -20.77 19.01
N HIS A 224 21.83 -21.13 18.18
CA HIS A 224 20.41 -21.02 18.53
C HIS A 224 20.00 -21.98 19.64
N VAL A 225 20.70 -23.11 19.78
CA VAL A 225 20.42 -24.17 20.77
C VAL A 225 21.25 -23.97 22.05
N HIS A 226 22.50 -23.52 21.91
CA HIS A 226 23.49 -23.56 23.00
C HIS A 226 23.69 -22.25 23.75
N ILE A 227 23.53 -21.10 23.07
CA ILE A 227 23.62 -19.80 23.72
C ILE A 227 22.51 -19.61 24.78
N PRO A 228 21.25 -20.04 24.57
CA PRO A 228 20.22 -19.99 25.61
C PRO A 228 20.66 -20.67 26.92
N LYS A 229 21.03 -21.96 26.84
CA LYS A 229 21.50 -22.75 27.99
C LYS A 229 22.63 -22.05 28.75
N VAL A 230 23.63 -21.50 28.05
CA VAL A 230 24.75 -20.78 28.65
C VAL A 230 24.32 -19.46 29.30
N VAL A 231 23.48 -18.66 28.63
CA VAL A 231 23.02 -17.37 29.16
C VAL A 231 22.14 -17.55 30.40
N ASP A 232 21.27 -18.56 30.42
CA ASP A 232 20.38 -18.82 31.54
C ASP A 232 21.15 -19.40 32.75
N TYR A 233 22.10 -20.31 32.51
CA TYR A 233 23.06 -20.76 33.53
C TYR A 233 23.87 -19.60 34.12
N TRP A 234 24.41 -18.70 33.28
CA TRP A 234 25.15 -17.53 33.76
C TRP A 234 24.27 -16.54 34.53
N ASN A 235 23.07 -16.25 34.05
CA ASN A 235 22.14 -15.36 34.74
C ASN A 235 21.82 -15.91 36.14
N LYS A 236 21.54 -17.22 36.28
CA LYS A 236 21.33 -17.88 37.58
C LYS A 236 22.60 -17.89 38.46
N LYS A 237 23.76 -18.25 37.90
CA LYS A 237 25.03 -18.39 38.64
C LYS A 237 25.60 -17.06 39.15
N TYR A 238 25.32 -15.95 38.46
CA TYR A 238 25.88 -14.64 38.77
C TYR A 238 24.81 -13.63 39.25
N GLU A 239 23.57 -14.06 39.52
CA GLU A 239 22.45 -13.21 39.95
C GLU A 239 22.79 -12.38 41.20
N GLN A 240 23.35 -13.02 42.23
CA GLN A 240 23.82 -12.37 43.47
C GLN A 240 24.94 -11.34 43.24
N LYS A 241 25.62 -11.38 42.08
CA LYS A 241 26.65 -10.41 41.67
C LYS A 241 26.10 -9.34 40.71
N GLY A 242 24.78 -9.32 40.48
CA GLY A 242 24.07 -8.30 39.71
C GLY A 242 24.27 -8.36 38.19
N TYR A 243 24.95 -9.38 37.66
CA TYR A 243 25.20 -9.51 36.22
C TYR A 243 23.97 -10.06 35.48
N LYS A 244 23.62 -9.43 34.36
CA LYS A 244 22.53 -9.82 33.47
C LYS A 244 23.06 -9.88 32.05
N PHE A 245 23.27 -11.10 31.57
CA PHE A 245 23.97 -11.40 30.32
C PHE A 245 23.04 -11.31 29.10
N LYS A 246 23.57 -10.77 28.00
CA LYS A 246 22.94 -10.84 26.66
C LYS A 246 24.02 -11.05 25.61
N VAL A 247 23.91 -12.12 24.82
CA VAL A 247 24.89 -12.49 23.80
C VAL A 247 24.50 -11.89 22.45
N PHE A 248 25.48 -11.38 21.72
CA PHE A 248 25.32 -10.76 20.40
C PHE A 248 26.30 -11.41 19.42
N VAL A 249 25.80 -12.11 18.40
CA VAL A 249 26.62 -12.80 17.39
C VAL A 249 26.73 -11.94 16.14
N PHE A 250 27.95 -11.49 15.81
CA PHE A 250 28.26 -10.73 14.59
C PHE A 250 28.89 -11.63 13.53
N GLY A 251 29.21 -11.07 12.35
CA GLY A 251 30.03 -11.78 11.37
C GLY A 251 30.36 -10.99 10.10
N ASP A 252 30.95 -11.72 9.16
CA ASP A 252 31.67 -11.36 7.92
C ASP A 252 31.25 -10.11 7.14
N ARG A 253 29.96 -9.77 7.10
CA ARG A 253 29.41 -8.79 6.14
C ARG A 253 29.42 -7.34 6.63
N CYS A 254 30.04 -7.06 7.78
CA CYS A 254 30.04 -5.73 8.43
C CYS A 254 28.63 -5.12 8.60
N GLU A 255 27.62 -5.99 8.72
CA GLU A 255 26.22 -5.66 8.90
C GLU A 255 26.05 -4.85 10.20
N ASN A 256 25.19 -3.81 10.17
CA ASN A 256 25.00 -2.92 11.32
C ASN A 256 24.29 -3.60 12.52
N THR A 257 23.74 -4.78 12.29
CA THR A 257 22.97 -5.60 13.23
C THR A 257 23.62 -6.98 13.36
N PRO A 258 23.57 -7.60 14.55
CA PRO A 258 24.03 -8.98 14.75
C PRO A 258 23.21 -10.00 13.94
N LYS A 259 23.84 -11.14 13.61
CA LYS A 259 23.22 -12.33 12.99
C LYS A 259 22.25 -13.04 13.96
N TYR A 260 22.54 -13.04 15.26
CA TYR A 260 21.72 -13.65 16.32
C TYR A 260 21.90 -12.91 17.66
N VAL A 261 20.86 -12.87 18.50
CA VAL A 261 20.87 -12.22 19.83
C VAL A 261 20.02 -13.03 20.80
N TYR A 262 20.52 -13.27 22.02
CA TYR A 262 19.77 -13.94 23.09
C TYR A 262 20.02 -13.30 24.46
N GLY A 263 18.97 -13.20 25.29
CA GLY A 263 18.99 -12.66 26.66
C GLY A 263 18.00 -11.50 26.86
N SER A 264 17.71 -11.16 28.13
CA SER A 264 16.71 -10.15 28.52
C SER A 264 16.98 -8.75 27.95
N ASP A 265 15.94 -7.93 27.77
CA ASP A 265 16.10 -6.52 27.37
C ASP A 265 16.59 -5.61 28.50
N ASN A 266 16.55 -6.07 29.75
CA ASN A 266 17.10 -5.37 30.92
C ASN A 266 18.51 -5.89 31.29
N PHE A 267 19.36 -6.08 30.28
CA PHE A 267 20.72 -6.59 30.42
C PHE A 267 21.71 -5.47 30.81
N ASN A 268 22.80 -5.86 31.47
CA ASN A 268 23.93 -4.97 31.75
C ASN A 268 25.28 -5.54 31.27
N THR A 269 25.33 -6.82 30.88
CA THR A 269 26.58 -7.51 30.51
C THR A 269 26.48 -8.05 29.07
N PRO A 270 26.81 -7.23 28.05
CA PRO A 270 26.82 -7.66 26.67
C PRO A 270 28.01 -8.58 26.40
N ILE A 271 27.76 -9.73 25.77
CA ILE A 271 28.77 -10.71 25.37
C ILE A 271 28.83 -10.75 23.83
N PRO A 272 29.69 -9.95 23.20
CA PRO A 272 29.81 -9.91 21.74
C PRO A 272 30.76 -11.00 21.23
N ILE A 273 30.27 -11.86 20.34
CA ILE A 273 31.08 -12.89 19.66
C ILE A 273 30.98 -12.75 18.14
N TYR A 274 32.00 -13.19 17.43
CA TYR A 274 32.15 -13.11 15.98
C TYR A 274 32.03 -14.50 15.36
N TYR A 275 31.26 -14.64 14.28
CA TYR A 275 31.09 -15.90 13.55
C TYR A 275 31.46 -15.74 12.08
N SER A 276 32.52 -16.46 11.68
CA SER A 276 33.13 -16.47 10.35
C SER A 276 33.49 -17.89 9.92
N LYS A 277 33.17 -18.25 8.67
CA LYS A 277 33.56 -19.52 8.01
C LYS A 277 33.30 -20.82 8.80
N GLY A 278 32.44 -20.83 9.83
CA GLY A 278 32.18 -21.99 10.70
C GLY A 278 32.95 -21.99 12.03
N HIS A 279 33.64 -20.89 12.35
CA HIS A 279 34.40 -20.69 13.59
C HIS A 279 33.83 -19.54 14.43
N PHE A 280 34.09 -19.56 15.73
CA PHE A 280 33.68 -18.52 16.68
C PHE A 280 34.88 -17.88 17.38
N ASP A 281 34.92 -16.55 17.38
CA ASP A 281 35.89 -15.74 18.14
C ASP A 281 35.18 -14.80 19.11
N GLY A 282 35.85 -14.40 20.20
CA GLY A 282 35.35 -13.33 21.07
C GLY A 282 35.61 -11.94 20.48
N ILE A 283 34.83 -10.92 20.87
CA ILE A 283 35.06 -9.53 20.44
C ILE A 283 35.45 -8.66 21.64
N ARG A 284 36.58 -7.95 21.53
CA ARG A 284 37.02 -6.94 22.53
C ARG A 284 36.25 -5.64 22.39
N THR A 285 36.08 -5.17 21.15
CA THR A 285 35.45 -3.88 20.82
C THR A 285 34.67 -3.96 19.51
N VAL A 286 33.34 -4.17 19.57
CA VAL A 286 32.45 -4.25 18.38
C VAL A 286 32.55 -3.02 17.48
N GLY A 287 32.82 -1.83 18.05
CA GLY A 287 33.04 -0.61 17.27
C GLY A 287 34.18 -0.74 16.26
N ALA A 288 35.29 -1.40 16.62
CA ALA A 288 36.47 -1.52 15.78
C ALA A 288 36.26 -2.39 14.52
N GLN A 289 35.31 -3.33 14.56
CA GLN A 289 34.89 -4.12 13.38
C GLN A 289 34.41 -3.22 12.22
N PHE A 290 33.94 -2.00 12.51
CA PHE A 290 33.50 -1.03 11.50
C PHE A 290 34.55 0.05 11.18
N GLY A 291 35.75 -0.04 11.76
CA GLY A 291 36.85 0.94 11.68
C GLY A 291 37.07 1.74 12.97
N GLN A 292 38.29 2.27 13.15
CA GLN A 292 38.83 2.79 14.42
C GLN A 292 38.04 3.93 15.11
N HIS A 293 37.04 4.52 14.48
CA HIS A 293 36.27 5.67 15.00
C HIS A 293 34.78 5.39 15.23
N TRP A 294 34.36 4.12 15.18
CA TRP A 294 32.99 3.73 15.46
C TRP A 294 32.84 3.15 16.88
N GLN A 295 31.66 3.36 17.44
CA GLN A 295 31.16 2.77 18.68
C GLN A 295 29.84 2.05 18.40
N TYR A 296 29.46 1.11 19.27
CA TYR A 296 28.24 0.31 19.11
C TYR A 296 27.29 0.46 20.29
N CYS A 297 26.00 0.70 20.02
CA CYS A 297 24.97 0.70 21.06
C CYS A 297 24.18 -0.62 20.98
N TYR A 298 24.45 -1.53 21.93
CA TYR A 298 23.76 -2.81 22.04
C TYR A 298 22.22 -2.67 22.18
N SER A 299 21.76 -1.65 22.91
CA SER A 299 20.35 -1.46 23.28
C SER A 299 19.45 -0.98 22.14
N CYS A 300 20.01 -0.41 21.07
CA CYS A 300 19.27 -0.09 19.84
C CYS A 300 19.89 -0.70 18.58
N GLN A 301 20.89 -1.59 18.77
CA GLN A 301 21.63 -2.32 17.73
C GLN A 301 22.11 -1.43 16.55
N LYS A 302 22.70 -0.26 16.85
CA LYS A 302 23.22 0.66 15.83
C LYS A 302 24.59 1.24 16.20
N LYS A 303 25.48 1.31 15.20
CA LYS A 303 26.78 1.97 15.30
C LYS A 303 26.67 3.50 15.18
N TYR A 304 27.57 4.22 15.84
CA TYR A 304 27.65 5.68 15.85
C TYR A 304 29.11 6.13 16.00
N ARG A 305 29.47 7.36 15.59
CA ARG A 305 30.84 7.89 15.75
C ARG A 305 30.99 8.72 17.02
N LYS A 306 30.09 9.68 17.25
CA LYS A 306 30.10 10.52 18.47
C LYS A 306 28.72 10.48 19.14
N ALA A 307 28.67 10.49 20.47
CA ALA A 307 27.41 10.35 21.22
C ALA A 307 26.31 11.36 20.81
N LYS A 308 26.71 12.58 20.42
CA LYS A 308 25.81 13.64 19.92
C LYS A 308 25.02 13.28 18.65
N GLU A 309 25.45 12.28 17.88
CA GLU A 309 24.82 11.82 16.62
C GLU A 309 23.77 10.72 16.84
N HIS A 310 23.61 10.24 18.08
CA HIS A 310 22.75 9.11 18.41
C HIS A 310 21.26 9.49 18.52
N ASN A 311 20.39 8.47 18.46
CA ASN A 311 18.94 8.64 18.48
C ASN A 311 18.42 9.07 19.87
N VAL A 312 17.53 10.07 19.89
CA VAL A 312 16.94 10.66 21.10
C VAL A 312 15.91 9.74 21.79
N SER A 313 15.42 8.71 21.10
CA SER A 313 14.55 7.67 21.65
C SER A 313 15.28 6.42 22.14
N CYS A 314 16.61 6.35 22.03
CA CYS A 314 17.35 5.21 22.56
C CYS A 314 17.21 5.14 24.09
N LYS A 315 16.77 3.99 24.62
CA LYS A 315 16.63 3.75 26.07
C LYS A 315 17.95 4.06 26.81
N SER A 316 19.07 3.66 26.22
CA SER A 316 20.43 3.85 26.76
C SER A 316 21.04 5.24 26.51
N LEU A 317 20.25 6.28 26.21
CA LEU A 317 20.70 7.68 26.16
C LEU A 317 20.18 8.44 27.40
N CYS A 318 21.08 9.04 28.18
CA CYS A 318 20.69 10.02 29.18
C CYS A 318 20.37 11.37 28.52
N ARG A 319 19.09 11.78 28.51
CA ARG A 319 18.64 13.07 27.93
C ARG A 319 19.11 14.31 28.69
N PHE A 320 19.58 14.15 29.93
CA PHE A 320 20.07 15.24 30.78
C PHE A 320 21.55 15.59 30.53
N CYS A 321 22.42 14.59 30.36
CA CYS A 321 23.88 14.77 30.18
C CYS A 321 24.44 14.27 28.84
N GLY A 322 23.63 13.66 27.98
CA GLY A 322 24.02 13.23 26.64
C GLY A 322 24.87 11.94 26.56
N ARG A 323 25.23 11.32 27.69
CA ARG A 323 25.96 10.05 27.72
C ARG A 323 25.10 8.87 27.28
N ILE A 324 25.75 7.90 26.63
CA ILE A 324 25.13 6.68 26.09
C ILE A 324 25.85 5.46 26.65
N GLY A 325 25.09 4.40 26.94
CA GLY A 325 25.64 3.10 27.31
C GLY A 325 24.74 2.32 28.26
N ILE A 326 25.28 1.25 28.81
CA ILE A 326 24.69 0.55 29.96
C ILE A 326 24.75 1.48 31.19
N GLY A 327 23.81 1.34 32.13
CA GLY A 327 23.65 2.29 33.24
C GLY A 327 23.19 3.68 32.80
N ARG A 328 22.48 3.77 31.67
CA ARG A 328 21.82 4.99 31.15
C ARG A 328 20.34 4.70 30.84
N PRO A 329 19.38 5.60 31.13
CA PRO A 329 19.56 6.97 31.63
C PRO A 329 20.21 7.01 33.02
N CYS A 330 20.82 8.14 33.40
CA CYS A 330 21.53 8.21 34.68
C CYS A 330 20.55 7.94 35.84
N PRO A 331 20.91 7.11 36.83
CA PRO A 331 20.02 6.78 37.94
C PRO A 331 19.71 8.01 38.78
N VAL A 332 18.52 8.04 39.35
CA VAL A 332 18.08 9.06 40.32
C VAL A 332 18.63 8.69 41.69
N TYR A 333 19.23 9.66 42.38
CA TYR A 333 19.62 9.55 43.79
C TYR A 333 18.84 10.61 44.57
N ASN A 334 18.02 10.18 45.52
CA ASN A 334 17.05 11.06 46.20
C ASN A 334 17.70 12.24 46.94
N ASN A 335 18.94 12.07 47.41
CA ASN A 335 19.67 13.05 48.22
C ASN A 335 20.38 14.13 47.38
N PHE A 336 20.12 14.23 46.07
CA PHE A 336 20.68 15.27 45.21
C PHE A 336 19.59 15.83 44.28
N LYS A 337 19.46 17.16 44.23
CA LYS A 337 18.58 17.88 43.29
C LYS A 337 19.21 19.24 42.97
N LYS A 338 19.73 19.43 41.75
CA LYS A 338 20.46 20.63 41.34
C LYS A 338 20.02 21.09 39.95
N GLU A 339 19.68 22.37 39.79
CA GLU A 339 19.29 22.94 38.49
C GLU A 339 20.49 23.57 37.76
N CYS A 340 20.52 23.46 36.43
CA CYS A 340 21.43 24.20 35.57
C CYS A 340 20.80 25.50 35.08
N SER A 341 21.29 26.63 35.60
CA SER A 341 21.04 28.01 35.16
C SER A 341 20.90 28.18 33.65
N ASP A 342 21.81 27.60 32.89
CA ASP A 342 22.01 27.90 31.48
C ASP A 342 20.93 27.24 30.59
N CYS A 343 20.30 26.17 31.08
CA CYS A 343 19.39 25.34 30.29
C CYS A 343 18.11 24.85 31.02
N GLY A 344 17.89 25.23 32.27
CA GLY A 344 16.67 24.91 33.05
C GLY A 344 16.51 23.43 33.41
N LYS A 345 17.55 22.60 33.24
CA LYS A 345 17.47 21.17 33.55
C LYS A 345 17.67 20.93 35.03
N ILE A 346 16.76 20.19 35.64
CA ILE A 346 16.85 19.71 37.02
C ILE A 346 17.51 18.31 37.02
N PHE A 347 18.61 18.15 37.74
CA PHE A 347 19.38 16.91 37.83
C PHE A 347 19.25 16.26 39.21
N SER A 348 18.92 14.98 39.25
CA SER A 348 18.89 14.17 40.48
C SER A 348 20.11 13.26 40.64
N ASN A 349 21.27 13.67 40.12
CA ASN A 349 22.51 12.88 40.12
C ASN A 349 23.72 13.81 39.86
N SER A 350 24.71 13.81 40.76
CA SER A 350 25.87 14.71 40.68
C SER A 350 26.77 14.45 39.47
N ASP A 351 27.16 13.19 39.24
CA ASP A 351 27.89 12.76 38.03
C ASP A 351 27.14 13.13 36.73
N CYS A 352 25.81 13.09 36.76
CA CYS A 352 24.99 13.54 35.63
C CYS A 352 25.11 15.05 35.39
N PHE A 353 25.08 15.87 36.44
CA PHE A 353 25.17 17.32 36.38
C PHE A 353 26.57 17.81 35.98
N GLU A 354 27.63 17.30 36.62
CA GLU A 354 28.99 17.80 36.37
C GLU A 354 29.53 17.32 35.00
N TYR A 355 29.17 16.11 34.54
CA TYR A 355 29.42 15.72 33.14
C TYR A 355 28.62 16.57 32.15
N HIS A 356 27.39 16.95 32.49
CA HIS A 356 26.56 17.79 31.64
C HIS A 356 27.19 19.18 31.39
N LYS A 357 27.77 19.79 32.43
CA LYS A 357 28.53 21.04 32.32
C LYS A 357 29.81 20.85 31.52
N SER A 358 30.72 19.98 31.97
CA SER A 358 32.04 19.78 31.35
C SER A 358 31.99 19.32 29.89
N SER A 359 30.95 18.58 29.46
CA SER A 359 30.75 18.17 28.06
C SER A 359 30.07 19.22 27.16
N ASN A 360 29.79 20.43 27.71
CA ASN A 360 29.03 21.50 27.07
C ASN A 360 27.68 21.02 26.51
N HIS A 361 26.94 20.22 27.29
CA HIS A 361 25.63 19.71 26.89
C HIS A 361 24.48 20.68 27.19
N CYS A 362 24.68 21.65 28.11
CA CYS A 362 23.79 22.79 28.33
C CYS A 362 23.46 23.54 27.03
N LEU A 363 24.48 23.82 26.21
CA LEU A 363 24.36 24.52 24.92
C LEU A 363 23.61 23.73 23.82
N ARG A 364 23.16 22.48 24.09
CA ARG A 364 22.55 21.60 23.07
C ARG A 364 21.06 21.32 23.31
N SER A 365 20.56 21.51 24.52
CA SER A 365 19.14 21.30 24.86
C SER A 365 18.71 22.11 26.07
N LYS A 366 17.48 22.63 26.08
CA LYS A 366 16.86 23.25 27.26
C LYS A 366 15.64 22.45 27.72
N GLN A 367 15.28 22.58 28.98
CA GLN A 367 14.03 22.09 29.55
C GLN A 367 13.00 23.23 29.59
N CYS A 368 11.73 22.95 29.32
CA CYS A 368 10.65 23.91 29.52
C CYS A 368 10.19 23.89 30.98
N GLN A 369 10.24 25.03 31.68
CA GLN A 369 9.81 25.10 33.09
C GLN A 369 8.30 24.87 33.28
N ARG A 370 7.46 25.16 32.26
CA ARG A 370 6.00 24.97 32.35
C ARG A 370 5.53 23.52 32.16
N CYS A 371 6.32 22.65 31.49
CA CYS A 371 5.86 21.29 31.13
C CYS A 371 6.95 20.21 31.15
N GLY A 372 8.16 20.51 31.63
CA GLY A 372 9.27 19.55 31.77
C GLY A 372 9.90 19.06 30.45
N VAL A 373 9.38 19.43 29.29
CA VAL A 373 9.87 18.92 27.99
C VAL A 373 11.29 19.40 27.70
N ILE A 374 12.22 18.45 27.56
CA ILE A 374 13.60 18.70 27.10
C ILE A 374 13.63 18.72 25.56
N TRP A 375 13.99 19.87 24.99
CA TRP A 375 14.05 20.10 23.54
C TRP A 375 15.44 20.57 23.09
N ARG A 376 15.76 20.45 21.80
CA ARG A 376 17.12 20.66 21.25
C ARG A 376 17.30 22.06 20.63
N ILE A 377 18.26 22.82 21.15
CA ILE A 377 18.56 24.21 20.74
C ILE A 377 18.92 24.31 19.24
N LYS A 378 19.67 23.33 18.71
CA LYS A 378 20.10 23.33 17.29
C LYS A 378 18.91 23.38 16.30
N ASP A 379 17.77 22.82 16.70
CA ASP A 379 16.66 22.59 15.80
C ASP A 379 15.81 23.88 15.64
N PHE A 380 15.87 24.77 16.63
CA PHE A 380 15.39 26.17 16.58
C PHE A 380 16.30 27.10 15.75
N HIS A 381 17.63 27.01 15.90
CA HIS A 381 18.55 27.82 15.06
C HIS A 381 18.52 27.45 13.57
N LYS A 382 17.91 26.32 13.19
CA LYS A 382 17.67 25.94 11.80
C LYS A 382 16.27 26.30 11.29
N ASP A 383 15.34 26.58 12.19
CA ASP A 383 13.93 26.84 11.91
C ASP A 383 13.28 27.41 13.17
N PRO A 384 13.01 28.73 13.25
CA PRO A 384 12.40 29.35 14.42
C PRO A 384 11.06 28.73 14.83
N ALA A 385 10.29 28.16 13.89
CA ALA A 385 9.03 27.47 14.16
C ALA A 385 9.20 26.11 14.87
N LYS A 386 10.44 25.65 15.10
CA LYS A 386 10.77 24.51 15.96
C LYS A 386 11.11 24.91 17.41
N LYS A 387 10.91 26.17 17.80
CA LYS A 387 10.84 26.59 19.22
C LYS A 387 9.80 25.72 19.95
N HIS A 388 10.10 25.25 21.15
CA HIS A 388 9.10 24.54 21.94
C HIS A 388 7.96 25.48 22.35
N ILE A 389 6.73 25.09 22.03
CA ILE A 389 5.48 25.73 22.47
C ILE A 389 4.74 24.73 23.37
N CYS A 390 4.23 25.18 24.50
CA CYS A 390 3.48 24.32 25.43
C CYS A 390 2.13 23.89 24.81
N GLY A 391 1.61 22.73 25.22
CA GLY A 391 0.42 22.10 24.63
C GLY A 391 0.60 21.56 23.20
N HIS A 392 1.57 22.05 22.44
CA HIS A 392 1.79 21.67 21.05
C HIS A 392 2.61 20.37 20.92
N LYS A 393 2.20 19.51 19.97
CA LYS A 393 2.85 18.22 19.67
C LYS A 393 3.29 18.19 18.22
N TRP A 394 4.41 17.52 17.93
CA TRP A 394 4.88 17.33 16.56
C TRP A 394 3.99 16.30 15.85
N CYS A 395 3.36 16.70 14.74
CA CYS A 395 2.49 15.82 13.98
C CYS A 395 3.20 15.26 12.74
N LEU A 396 3.31 13.92 12.68
CA LEU A 396 3.89 13.20 11.54
C LEU A 396 3.02 13.24 10.27
N LYS A 397 1.79 13.79 10.32
CA LYS A 397 0.91 13.93 9.15
C LYS A 397 1.18 15.22 8.37
N CYS A 398 1.25 16.38 9.05
CA CYS A 398 1.50 17.69 8.44
C CYS A 398 2.96 18.18 8.52
N MET A 399 3.78 17.55 9.39
CA MET A 399 5.17 17.92 9.66
C MET A 399 5.31 19.34 10.24
N GLN A 400 4.45 19.67 11.22
CA GLN A 400 4.45 20.89 12.02
C GLN A 400 4.17 20.57 13.50
N TYR A 401 4.39 21.55 14.38
CA TYR A 401 3.88 21.54 15.76
C TYR A 401 2.50 22.21 15.80
N HIS A 402 1.52 21.60 16.45
CA HIS A 402 0.19 22.18 16.70
C HIS A 402 -0.45 21.61 17.99
N SER A 403 -1.46 22.29 18.54
CA SER A 403 -2.27 21.74 19.64
C SER A 403 -3.19 20.61 19.16
N SER A 404 -3.86 19.95 20.09
CA SER A 404 -4.96 19.03 19.77
C SER A 404 -6.22 19.76 19.31
N GLU A 405 -6.58 20.89 19.93
CA GLU A 405 -7.81 21.63 19.60
C GLU A 405 -7.79 22.21 18.18
N ARG A 406 -6.64 22.74 17.72
CA ARG A 406 -6.47 23.22 16.34
C ARG A 406 -6.70 22.11 15.30
N GLY A 407 -6.57 20.84 15.70
CA GLY A 407 -6.51 19.72 14.77
C GLY A 407 -5.28 19.80 13.86
N CYS A 408 -5.35 19.24 12.66
CA CYS A 408 -4.22 19.03 11.77
C CYS A 408 -4.59 19.36 10.32
N PHE A 409 -3.78 20.18 9.63
CA PHE A 409 -4.08 20.67 8.28
C PHE A 409 -3.12 20.18 7.20
N ILE A 410 -3.58 20.16 5.95
CA ILE A 410 -2.73 19.99 4.77
C ILE A 410 -1.92 21.28 4.61
N ARG A 411 -0.67 21.24 5.07
CA ARG A 411 0.29 22.35 4.96
C ARG A 411 0.52 22.75 3.47
N PRO A 412 0.48 24.04 3.10
CA PRO A 412 1.00 24.55 1.83
C PRO A 412 2.52 24.31 1.65
N LEU A 413 3.02 24.40 0.42
CA LEU A 413 4.41 24.14 0.08
C LEU A 413 5.16 25.44 -0.21
N GLU A 414 6.44 25.49 0.20
CA GLU A 414 7.36 26.55 -0.22
C GLU A 414 7.94 26.25 -1.61
N PRO A 415 8.22 27.26 -2.45
CA PRO A 415 9.03 27.11 -3.64
C PRO A 415 10.42 26.55 -3.29
N LYS A 416 10.86 25.51 -4.01
CA LYS A 416 12.24 25.01 -3.89
C LYS A 416 13.15 25.76 -4.85
N LYS A 417 14.40 25.99 -4.43
CA LYS A 417 15.49 26.32 -5.36
C LYS A 417 15.73 25.11 -6.27
N LYS A 418 15.58 25.28 -7.59
CA LYS A 418 15.97 24.27 -8.59
C LYS A 418 17.46 23.94 -8.41
N THR A 419 17.81 22.67 -8.49
CA THR A 419 19.20 22.18 -8.46
C THR A 419 19.47 21.35 -9.72
N PRO A 420 20.64 21.48 -10.36
CA PRO A 420 20.91 20.73 -11.58
C PRO A 420 21.02 19.23 -11.30
N TYR A 421 20.36 18.42 -12.13
CA TYR A 421 20.36 16.96 -12.06
C TYR A 421 20.39 16.34 -13.46
N ARG A 422 20.71 15.05 -13.54
CA ARG A 422 20.66 14.27 -14.78
C ARG A 422 19.31 13.60 -14.95
N LEU A 423 18.75 13.69 -16.15
CA LEU A 423 17.67 12.84 -16.61
C LEU A 423 18.31 11.71 -17.45
N LEU A 424 18.01 10.46 -17.11
CA LEU A 424 18.40 9.28 -17.87
C LEU A 424 17.12 8.57 -18.32
N THR A 425 17.00 8.27 -19.61
CA THR A 425 16.00 7.32 -20.11
C THR A 425 16.68 6.01 -20.49
N PHE A 426 16.03 4.88 -20.24
CA PHE A 426 16.54 3.56 -20.59
C PHE A 426 15.43 2.55 -20.89
N ASP A 427 15.73 1.55 -21.72
CA ASP A 427 14.79 0.52 -22.20
C ASP A 427 15.56 -0.80 -22.43
N PHE A 428 15.02 -1.95 -21.99
CA PHE A 428 15.67 -3.27 -22.07
C PHE A 428 14.99 -4.22 -23.07
N GLU A 429 15.72 -4.61 -24.11
CA GLU A 429 15.32 -5.73 -24.96
C GLU A 429 15.77 -7.06 -24.36
N SER A 430 14.87 -8.05 -24.36
CA SER A 430 15.15 -9.38 -23.79
C SER A 430 14.69 -10.54 -24.67
N THR A 431 15.57 -11.53 -24.83
CA THR A 431 15.23 -12.79 -25.51
C THR A 431 14.33 -13.64 -24.63
N GLN A 432 13.43 -14.39 -25.26
CA GLN A 432 12.45 -15.28 -24.61
C GLN A 432 12.64 -16.76 -25.00
N HIS A 433 13.82 -17.11 -25.51
CA HIS A 433 14.07 -18.42 -26.12
C HIS A 433 14.27 -19.55 -25.08
N THR A 434 14.80 -19.23 -23.90
CA THR A 434 15.15 -20.19 -22.84
C THR A 434 13.91 -20.62 -22.03
N LYS A 435 13.67 -21.93 -21.88
CA LYS A 435 12.65 -22.47 -20.95
C LYS A 435 13.07 -22.28 -19.48
N HIS A 436 12.12 -22.11 -18.57
CA HIS A 436 12.39 -22.07 -17.13
C HIS A 436 12.70 -23.48 -16.59
N PRO A 437 13.81 -23.70 -15.85
CA PRO A 437 14.24 -25.06 -15.45
C PRO A 437 13.21 -25.90 -14.69
N GLN A 438 12.35 -25.25 -13.90
CA GLN A 438 11.32 -25.91 -13.09
C GLN A 438 9.92 -25.95 -13.73
N ASN A 439 9.72 -25.33 -14.91
CA ASN A 439 8.41 -25.32 -15.57
C ASN A 439 8.57 -25.04 -17.07
N GLN A 440 8.36 -26.05 -17.92
CA GLN A 440 8.60 -25.94 -19.36
C GLN A 440 7.64 -24.99 -20.11
N ASN A 441 6.51 -24.63 -19.50
CA ASN A 441 5.52 -23.71 -20.07
C ASN A 441 5.85 -22.23 -19.73
N HIS A 442 6.85 -21.99 -18.89
CA HIS A 442 7.39 -20.66 -18.63
C HIS A 442 8.69 -20.45 -19.42
N ARG A 443 8.87 -19.25 -19.99
CA ARG A 443 10.12 -18.84 -20.66
C ARG A 443 10.79 -17.72 -19.89
N LEU A 444 12.11 -17.77 -19.77
CA LEU A 444 12.92 -16.75 -19.10
C LEU A 444 13.14 -15.56 -20.03
N HIS A 445 12.98 -14.34 -19.51
CA HIS A 445 13.43 -13.12 -20.16
C HIS A 445 14.88 -12.80 -19.78
N ASN A 446 15.80 -12.92 -20.73
CA ASN A 446 17.21 -12.60 -20.54
C ASN A 446 17.56 -11.34 -21.36
N VAL A 447 17.98 -10.26 -20.68
CA VAL A 447 18.35 -8.98 -21.31
C VAL A 447 19.54 -9.20 -22.26
N ASN A 448 19.44 -8.73 -23.49
CA ASN A 448 20.49 -8.89 -24.52
C ASN A 448 20.90 -7.58 -25.20
N PHE A 449 20.10 -6.52 -25.04
CA PHE A 449 20.38 -5.18 -25.53
C PHE A 449 19.73 -4.16 -24.58
N ILE A 450 20.44 -3.07 -24.30
CA ILE A 450 19.98 -1.95 -23.48
C ILE A 450 20.29 -0.66 -24.24
N ALA A 451 19.28 0.19 -24.43
CA ALA A 451 19.47 1.58 -24.84
C ALA A 451 19.42 2.51 -23.63
N ALA A 452 20.32 3.50 -23.58
CA ALA A 452 20.39 4.50 -22.52
C ALA A 452 20.71 5.90 -23.09
N THR A 453 19.90 6.89 -22.78
CA THR A 453 20.09 8.29 -23.21
C THR A 453 20.13 9.22 -22.01
N ILE A 454 21.20 10.00 -21.86
CA ILE A 454 21.43 10.87 -20.70
C ILE A 454 21.47 12.37 -21.07
N THR A 455 20.78 13.18 -20.29
CA THR A 455 20.80 14.65 -20.38
C THR A 455 20.75 15.28 -18.99
N CYS A 456 20.72 16.61 -18.89
CA CYS A 456 20.57 17.35 -17.65
C CYS A 456 19.68 18.58 -17.84
N THR A 457 19.23 19.17 -16.73
CA THR A 457 18.45 20.43 -16.72
C THR A 457 19.03 21.48 -17.64
N ASN A 458 20.34 21.77 -17.52
CA ASN A 458 21.01 22.80 -18.30
C ASN A 458 21.05 22.48 -19.81
N CYS A 459 21.21 21.22 -20.20
CA CYS A 459 21.15 20.82 -21.61
C CYS A 459 19.72 20.80 -22.16
N MET A 460 18.70 20.63 -21.30
CA MET A 460 17.29 20.79 -21.69
C MET A 460 16.96 22.27 -21.89
N GLU A 461 17.27 23.12 -20.90
CA GLU A 461 17.04 24.58 -20.91
C GLU A 461 17.77 25.33 -22.05
N ASN A 462 18.90 24.81 -22.53
CA ASN A 462 19.68 25.41 -23.63
C ASN A 462 19.52 24.63 -24.97
N GLU A 463 18.52 23.76 -25.10
CA GLU A 463 18.25 22.87 -26.27
C GLU A 463 19.37 21.88 -26.66
N GLN A 464 20.58 21.98 -26.08
CA GLN A 464 21.76 21.15 -26.38
C GLN A 464 21.56 19.64 -26.17
N TRP A 465 20.44 19.22 -25.58
CA TRP A 465 20.02 17.82 -25.49
C TRP A 465 19.76 17.15 -26.85
N LYS A 466 19.45 17.93 -27.89
CA LYS A 466 19.08 17.44 -29.23
C LYS A 466 20.25 16.91 -30.08
N SER A 467 21.50 17.13 -29.67
CA SER A 467 22.70 16.75 -30.44
C SER A 467 23.57 15.73 -29.70
N PRO A 468 24.20 14.76 -30.41
CA PRO A 468 25.26 13.91 -29.85
C PRO A 468 26.41 14.74 -29.28
N LEU A 469 26.98 14.34 -28.15
CA LEU A 469 28.07 15.09 -27.51
C LEU A 469 29.40 14.87 -28.25
N LYS A 470 29.63 13.66 -28.74
CA LYS A 470 30.89 13.23 -29.35
C LYS A 470 31.18 13.92 -30.68
N GLN A 471 30.15 14.24 -31.46
CA GLN A 471 30.27 14.80 -32.82
C GLN A 471 30.74 16.27 -32.88
N GLN A 472 30.87 16.97 -31.75
CA GLN A 472 31.33 18.37 -31.70
C GLN A 472 32.51 18.61 -30.75
N GLY A 473 33.12 17.55 -30.18
CA GLY A 473 34.17 17.67 -29.17
C GLY A 473 33.70 18.29 -27.83
N LYS A 474 32.39 18.44 -27.63
CA LYS A 474 31.78 19.11 -26.47
C LYS A 474 31.36 18.08 -25.43
N PHE A 475 32.08 18.01 -24.32
CA PHE A 475 31.61 17.28 -23.13
C PHE A 475 30.71 18.18 -22.26
N CYS A 476 29.81 17.57 -21.49
CA CYS A 476 28.98 18.28 -20.52
C CYS A 476 29.42 17.93 -19.10
N ASN A 477 29.79 18.92 -18.29
CA ASN A 477 30.20 18.72 -16.89
C ASN A 477 29.15 18.02 -16.02
N ILE A 478 27.88 17.99 -16.46
CA ILE A 478 26.79 17.30 -15.78
C ILE A 478 26.52 15.94 -16.46
N CYS A 479 26.27 15.89 -17.77
CA CYS A 479 25.89 14.64 -18.47
C CYS A 479 27.05 13.64 -18.59
N GLY A 480 28.29 14.11 -18.68
CA GLY A 480 29.46 13.32 -19.03
C GLY A 480 29.92 13.55 -20.47
N LYS A 481 30.61 12.55 -21.04
CA LYS A 481 31.20 12.59 -22.39
C LYS A 481 30.25 12.15 -23.51
N ASN A 482 29.35 11.20 -23.20
CA ASN A 482 28.50 10.51 -24.16
C ASN A 482 27.03 10.71 -23.76
N ARG A 483 26.15 10.94 -24.74
CA ARG A 483 24.70 11.15 -24.53
C ARG A 483 23.91 9.87 -24.80
N ASN A 484 24.15 9.23 -25.94
CA ASN A 484 23.52 7.98 -26.36
C ASN A 484 24.51 6.82 -26.16
N ILE A 485 24.16 5.87 -25.30
CA ILE A 485 25.00 4.73 -24.93
C ILE A 485 24.17 3.44 -25.04
N THR A 486 24.74 2.38 -25.60
CA THR A 486 24.09 1.06 -25.65
C THR A 486 24.97 -0.03 -25.06
N PHE A 487 24.35 -1.06 -24.46
CA PHE A 487 25.02 -2.23 -23.92
C PHE A 487 24.44 -3.48 -24.59
N SER A 488 25.27 -4.35 -25.18
CA SER A 488 24.79 -5.45 -26.03
C SER A 488 25.78 -6.61 -26.16
N HIS A 489 25.29 -7.82 -26.47
CA HIS A 489 26.16 -8.99 -26.73
C HIS A 489 26.94 -8.89 -28.05
N ARG A 490 26.57 -7.97 -28.95
CA ARG A 490 27.17 -7.78 -30.29
C ARG A 490 27.20 -6.29 -30.66
N PRO A 491 28.17 -5.84 -31.47
CA PRO A 491 28.13 -4.52 -32.10
C PRO A 491 27.03 -4.46 -33.17
N PHE A 492 26.65 -3.25 -33.57
CA PHE A 492 25.68 -3.01 -34.65
C PHE A 492 26.08 -1.78 -35.48
N LEU A 493 25.66 -1.74 -36.74
CA LEU A 493 26.07 -0.74 -37.72
C LEU A 493 24.97 0.31 -37.98
N ASN A 494 25.37 1.42 -38.63
CA ASN A 494 24.49 2.47 -39.16
C ASN A 494 23.63 3.25 -38.12
N SER A 495 24.09 3.34 -36.86
CA SER A 495 23.35 3.99 -35.77
C SER A 495 24.01 5.28 -35.23
N GLN A 496 23.24 6.35 -34.97
CA GLN A 496 23.72 7.57 -34.29
C GLN A 496 23.87 7.39 -32.75
N VAL A 497 24.89 6.65 -32.32
CA VAL A 497 25.18 6.35 -30.90
C VAL A 497 26.60 6.86 -30.54
N ASP A 498 26.77 7.55 -29.40
CA ASP A 498 28.10 8.04 -28.99
C ASP A 498 29.02 6.88 -28.54
N GLU A 499 28.47 5.86 -27.87
CA GLU A 499 29.21 4.74 -27.29
C GLU A 499 28.41 3.42 -27.37
N GLN A 500 28.93 2.43 -28.10
CA GLN A 500 28.46 1.04 -28.02
C GLN A 500 29.39 0.25 -27.08
N ARG A 501 28.82 -0.39 -26.05
CA ARG A 501 29.52 -1.32 -25.14
C ARG A 501 29.13 -2.75 -25.45
N VAL A 502 30.01 -3.45 -26.16
CA VAL A 502 29.87 -4.89 -26.41
C VAL A 502 30.34 -5.66 -25.17
N THR A 503 29.48 -6.51 -24.61
CA THR A 503 29.72 -7.20 -23.33
C THR A 503 28.82 -8.43 -23.18
N ASP A 504 29.30 -9.47 -22.49
CA ASP A 504 28.56 -10.72 -22.25
C ASP A 504 27.44 -10.58 -21.20
N ASP A 505 27.47 -9.52 -20.37
CA ASP A 505 26.37 -9.18 -19.45
C ASP A 505 26.04 -7.67 -19.51
N PRO A 506 25.15 -7.27 -20.44
CA PRO A 506 24.71 -5.88 -20.61
C PRO A 506 24.09 -5.30 -19.33
N LEU A 507 23.38 -6.12 -18.55
CA LEU A 507 22.73 -5.69 -17.32
C LEU A 507 23.75 -5.39 -16.22
N HIS A 508 24.78 -6.23 -16.09
CA HIS A 508 25.89 -6.01 -15.17
C HIS A 508 26.62 -4.70 -15.46
N ASP A 509 26.97 -4.45 -16.72
CA ASP A 509 27.73 -3.27 -17.13
C ASP A 509 26.88 -1.99 -17.15
N PHE A 510 25.59 -2.05 -17.52
CA PHE A 510 24.68 -0.91 -17.36
C PHE A 510 24.56 -0.48 -15.89
N VAL A 511 24.39 -1.44 -14.97
CA VAL A 511 24.32 -1.16 -13.54
C VAL A 511 25.68 -0.69 -12.99
N LYS A 512 26.80 -1.22 -13.49
CA LYS A 512 28.15 -0.73 -13.13
C LYS A 512 28.36 0.73 -13.57
N TRP A 513 28.01 1.05 -14.82
CA TRP A 513 28.11 2.39 -15.39
C TRP A 513 27.31 3.42 -14.59
N ILE A 514 26.00 3.21 -14.42
CA ILE A 514 25.13 4.19 -13.74
C ILE A 514 25.53 4.39 -12.27
N LEU A 515 25.97 3.33 -11.57
CA LEU A 515 26.35 3.40 -10.16
C LEU A 515 27.72 4.04 -9.94
N PHE A 516 28.72 3.73 -10.77
CA PHE A 516 30.13 3.99 -10.46
C PHE A 516 30.86 4.92 -11.44
N GLU A 517 30.45 4.97 -12.72
CA GLU A 517 31.12 5.80 -13.74
C GLU A 517 30.50 7.20 -13.86
N LEU A 518 29.20 7.36 -13.60
CA LEU A 518 28.57 8.67 -13.49
C LEU A 518 29.01 9.39 -12.20
N ASP A 519 29.53 10.62 -12.36
CA ASP A 519 29.95 11.47 -11.23
C ASP A 519 28.85 11.59 -10.16
N LYS A 520 29.24 11.32 -8.93
CA LYS A 520 28.37 11.17 -7.76
C LYS A 520 27.84 12.51 -7.23
N LYS A 521 28.42 13.64 -7.64
CA LYS A 521 27.99 14.99 -7.26
C LYS A 521 26.52 15.25 -7.57
N PHE A 522 26.08 14.89 -8.78
CA PHE A 522 24.75 15.18 -9.31
C PHE A 522 23.78 14.01 -9.12
N THR A 523 22.53 14.33 -8.77
CA THR A 523 21.43 13.36 -8.75
C THR A 523 21.15 12.86 -10.17
N THR A 524 20.91 11.56 -10.34
CA THR A 524 20.46 10.98 -11.62
C THR A 524 19.05 10.42 -11.44
N ILE A 525 18.11 10.85 -12.28
CA ILE A 525 16.73 10.34 -12.29
C ILE A 525 16.56 9.48 -13.54
N ALA A 526 16.40 8.18 -13.32
CA ALA A 526 16.40 7.17 -14.37
C ALA A 526 14.98 6.69 -14.66
N PHE A 527 14.49 6.91 -15.87
CA PHE A 527 13.16 6.53 -16.32
C PHE A 527 13.20 5.39 -17.34
N SER A 528 12.42 4.35 -17.08
CA SER A 528 11.97 3.38 -18.08
C SER A 528 10.45 3.42 -18.19
N HIS A 529 9.89 3.14 -19.36
CA HIS A 529 8.44 3.27 -19.59
C HIS A 529 7.73 1.96 -19.28
N PHE A 530 6.84 1.96 -18.27
CA PHE A 530 6.24 0.76 -17.66
C PHE A 530 7.24 -0.16 -16.92
N GLY A 531 8.54 0.18 -16.93
CA GLY A 531 9.64 -0.60 -16.37
C GLY A 531 9.57 -0.92 -14.88
N GLY A 532 8.66 -0.28 -14.14
CA GLY A 532 8.28 -0.67 -12.78
C GLY A 532 7.71 -2.08 -12.66
N ARG A 533 7.41 -2.75 -13.78
CA ARG A 533 7.10 -4.20 -13.87
C ARG A 533 8.11 -5.02 -14.69
N TYR A 534 9.17 -4.38 -15.19
CA TYR A 534 10.08 -4.96 -16.18
C TYR A 534 11.54 -4.52 -15.90
N ASP A 535 12.05 -3.50 -16.58
CA ASP A 535 13.46 -3.08 -16.55
C ASP A 535 13.96 -2.81 -15.12
N MET A 536 13.18 -2.08 -14.32
CA MET A 536 13.54 -1.72 -12.94
C MET A 536 13.65 -2.94 -12.02
N ILE A 537 13.01 -4.07 -12.35
CA ILE A 537 13.05 -5.30 -11.54
C ILE A 537 14.33 -6.09 -11.84
N MET A 538 14.73 -6.16 -13.12
CA MET A 538 16.03 -6.68 -13.54
C MET A 538 17.17 -5.81 -12.99
N THR A 539 17.06 -4.48 -13.12
CA THR A 539 18.00 -3.51 -12.52
C THR A 539 18.10 -3.67 -11.01
N PHE A 540 16.97 -3.79 -10.30
CA PHE A 540 16.96 -4.01 -8.85
C PHE A 540 17.68 -5.31 -8.44
N ARG A 541 17.45 -6.41 -9.16
CA ARG A 541 18.14 -7.69 -8.92
C ARG A 541 19.66 -7.49 -8.96
N GLU A 542 20.17 -6.85 -10.00
CA GLU A 542 21.61 -6.70 -10.19
C GLU A 542 22.25 -5.74 -9.18
N ILE A 543 21.56 -4.63 -8.84
CA ILE A 543 21.96 -3.75 -7.72
C ILE A 543 22.07 -4.55 -6.40
N PHE A 544 21.11 -5.43 -6.13
CA PHE A 544 21.07 -6.25 -4.91
C PHE A 544 22.15 -7.35 -4.91
N VAL A 545 22.45 -7.96 -6.07
CA VAL A 545 23.56 -8.93 -6.22
C VAL A 545 24.91 -8.27 -5.96
N LYS A 546 25.12 -7.02 -6.39
CA LYS A 546 26.30 -6.20 -6.03
C LYS A 546 26.33 -5.74 -4.56
N GLY A 547 25.43 -6.23 -3.71
CA GLY A 547 25.40 -6.00 -2.25
C GLY A 547 24.79 -4.66 -1.81
N ILE A 548 24.21 -3.90 -2.74
CA ILE A 548 23.61 -2.59 -2.45
C ILE A 548 22.14 -2.77 -2.08
N VAL A 549 21.71 -2.15 -0.98
CA VAL A 549 20.34 -2.23 -0.47
C VAL A 549 19.62 -0.89 -0.70
N PRO A 550 18.90 -0.72 -1.82
CA PRO A 550 18.19 0.53 -2.12
C PRO A 550 16.92 0.73 -1.29
N SER A 551 16.49 2.00 -1.18
CA SER A 551 15.15 2.37 -0.73
C SER A 551 14.12 2.04 -1.82
N ILE A 552 13.04 1.33 -1.47
CA ILE A 552 12.04 0.82 -2.43
C ILE A 552 10.63 1.32 -2.08
N ILE A 553 9.92 1.88 -3.06
CA ILE A 553 8.48 2.13 -3.00
C ILE A 553 7.80 1.21 -4.02
N ARG A 554 6.91 0.33 -3.57
CA ARG A 554 6.26 -0.72 -4.40
C ARG A 554 4.83 -1.03 -3.96
N ARG A 555 4.03 -1.59 -4.87
CA ARG A 555 2.72 -2.22 -4.58
C ARG A 555 2.66 -3.60 -5.23
N GLY A 556 2.60 -4.66 -4.42
CA GLY A 556 2.78 -6.02 -4.90
C GLY A 556 4.13 -6.17 -5.60
N ASN A 557 4.10 -6.59 -6.87
CA ASN A 557 5.29 -6.72 -7.73
C ASN A 557 5.56 -5.49 -8.62
N LYS A 558 4.76 -4.40 -8.56
CA LYS A 558 5.11 -3.14 -9.25
C LYS A 558 5.98 -2.26 -8.36
N LEU A 559 7.19 -1.93 -8.84
CA LEU A 559 8.02 -0.84 -8.33
C LEU A 559 7.48 0.51 -8.83
N TYR A 560 7.54 1.54 -7.99
CA TYR A 560 7.22 2.93 -8.33
C TYR A 560 8.46 3.82 -8.26
N GLU A 561 9.32 3.60 -7.26
CA GLU A 561 10.58 4.32 -7.08
C GLU A 561 11.62 3.40 -6.43
N LEU A 562 12.86 3.49 -6.92
CA LEU A 562 14.05 2.82 -6.38
C LEU A 562 15.12 3.89 -6.15
N ARG A 563 15.57 4.08 -4.91
CA ARG A 563 16.64 5.05 -4.57
C ARG A 563 17.90 4.33 -4.14
N VAL A 564 19.00 4.61 -4.85
CA VAL A 564 20.36 4.22 -4.46
C VAL A 564 21.10 5.44 -3.94
N SER A 565 21.58 5.32 -2.71
CA SER A 565 22.39 6.31 -2.01
C SER A 565 23.84 5.83 -1.88
N LYS A 566 24.82 6.73 -1.88
CA LYS A 566 26.25 6.40 -2.01
C LYS A 566 27.17 6.62 -0.77
N THR A 567 26.84 7.48 0.23
CA THR A 567 27.71 7.93 1.38
C THR A 567 26.98 8.88 2.41
N GLN A 568 27.23 10.21 2.57
CA GLN A 568 26.43 11.17 3.42
C GLN A 568 26.18 12.68 2.94
N THR A 569 26.74 13.23 1.84
CA THR A 569 26.53 14.61 1.22
C THR A 569 26.57 14.80 -0.36
N SER A 570 25.72 14.18 -1.20
CA SER A 570 25.61 14.32 -2.70
C SER A 570 24.31 13.74 -3.30
N GLY A 571 24.20 13.71 -4.64
CA GLY A 571 23.01 13.30 -5.39
C GLY A 571 22.75 11.79 -5.49
N GLU A 572 21.50 11.41 -5.27
CA GLU A 572 21.00 10.02 -5.35
C GLU A 572 20.88 9.51 -6.80
N ILE A 573 20.77 8.19 -6.98
CA ILE A 573 20.20 7.62 -8.21
C ILE A 573 18.77 7.20 -7.92
N ILE A 574 17.81 7.73 -8.67
CA ILE A 574 16.38 7.57 -8.45
C ILE A 574 15.76 6.95 -9.70
N PHE A 575 15.55 5.62 -9.71
CA PHE A 575 14.82 4.98 -10.80
C PHE A 575 13.31 5.14 -10.59
N ARG A 576 12.60 5.49 -11.65
CA ARG A 576 11.14 5.70 -11.68
C ARG A 576 10.57 5.11 -12.96
N ASP A 577 9.31 4.71 -12.89
CA ASP A 577 8.56 4.29 -14.07
C ASP A 577 7.76 5.48 -14.64
N SER A 578 8.07 5.88 -15.88
CA SER A 578 7.49 7.08 -16.52
C SER A 578 5.99 6.95 -16.78
N TYR A 579 5.46 5.73 -16.89
CA TYR A 579 4.02 5.46 -17.03
C TYR A 579 3.22 5.96 -15.81
N ASN A 580 3.85 6.17 -14.66
CA ASN A 580 3.16 6.76 -13.50
C ASN A 580 2.96 8.28 -13.64
N ILE A 581 3.73 8.96 -14.50
CA ILE A 581 3.61 10.38 -14.81
C ILE A 581 2.81 10.58 -16.11
N CYS A 582 3.04 9.73 -17.12
CA CYS A 582 2.29 9.71 -18.38
C CYS A 582 1.63 8.33 -18.61
N PRO A 583 0.40 8.10 -18.11
CA PRO A 583 -0.24 6.77 -18.02
C PRO A 583 -0.91 6.31 -19.32
N VAL A 584 -0.17 6.40 -20.42
CA VAL A 584 -0.57 6.03 -21.79
C VAL A 584 0.47 5.05 -22.35
N ALA A 585 0.07 4.12 -23.23
CA ALA A 585 0.99 3.16 -23.81
C ALA A 585 1.93 3.83 -24.83
N LEU A 586 3.16 3.33 -24.98
CA LEU A 586 4.17 3.94 -25.86
C LEU A 586 3.67 4.19 -27.31
N GLY A 587 2.99 3.21 -27.92
CA GLY A 587 2.41 3.37 -29.27
C GLY A 587 1.27 4.40 -29.36
N GLN A 588 0.60 4.70 -28.24
CA GLN A 588 -0.43 5.74 -28.16
C GLN A 588 0.16 7.13 -27.89
N LEU A 589 1.44 7.26 -27.49
CA LEU A 589 2.08 8.56 -27.31
C LEU A 589 2.15 9.37 -28.61
N VAL A 590 2.39 8.72 -29.75
CA VAL A 590 2.53 9.39 -31.05
C VAL A 590 1.28 10.21 -31.36
N GLY A 591 0.09 9.59 -31.35
CA GLY A 591 -1.18 10.28 -31.55
C GLY A 591 -1.61 11.20 -30.40
N ALA A 592 -1.24 10.88 -29.14
CA ALA A 592 -1.60 11.69 -27.98
C ALA A 592 -0.76 12.98 -27.83
N PHE A 593 0.46 13.00 -28.37
CA PHE A 593 1.41 14.13 -28.29
C PHE A 593 1.72 14.75 -29.66
N ASP A 594 1.08 14.28 -30.73
CA ASP A 594 1.31 14.70 -32.13
C ASP A 594 2.77 14.60 -32.60
N LEU A 595 3.47 13.57 -32.10
CA LEU A 595 4.92 13.41 -32.30
C LEU A 595 5.23 13.14 -33.78
N GLN A 596 6.08 13.98 -34.36
CA GLN A 596 6.55 13.86 -35.74
C GLN A 596 7.65 12.79 -35.85
N VAL A 597 7.25 11.54 -35.61
CA VAL A 597 8.06 10.31 -35.69
C VAL A 597 7.26 9.25 -36.45
N GLN A 598 7.95 8.30 -37.08
CA GLN A 598 7.28 7.12 -37.65
C GLN A 598 6.53 6.36 -36.55
N GLU A 599 5.35 5.81 -36.86
CA GLU A 599 4.64 4.92 -35.93
C GLU A 599 5.53 3.72 -35.56
N LYS A 600 5.52 3.30 -34.28
CA LYS A 600 6.36 2.18 -33.84
C LYS A 600 5.92 0.90 -34.56
N GLN A 601 6.70 0.51 -35.57
CA GLN A 601 6.44 -0.65 -36.42
C GLN A 601 6.28 -1.94 -35.59
N PHE A 602 5.41 -2.83 -36.06
CA PHE A 602 5.09 -4.06 -35.37
C PHE A 602 6.24 -5.07 -35.45
N PHE A 603 7.05 -5.14 -34.40
CA PHE A 603 8.05 -6.20 -34.25
C PHE A 603 7.36 -7.52 -33.90
N PRO A 604 7.55 -8.62 -34.67
CA PRO A 604 6.85 -9.88 -34.40
C PRO A 604 7.21 -10.45 -33.02
N HIS A 605 6.20 -10.86 -32.26
CA HIS A 605 6.43 -11.42 -30.93
C HIS A 605 7.28 -12.70 -31.01
N LEU A 606 8.21 -12.86 -30.05
CA LEU A 606 9.29 -13.86 -30.03
C LEU A 606 10.39 -13.74 -31.10
N ALA A 607 10.38 -12.73 -32.00
CA ALA A 607 11.44 -12.60 -33.00
C ALA A 607 12.83 -12.23 -32.42
N ASN A 608 12.89 -11.65 -31.21
CA ASN A 608 14.15 -11.42 -30.48
C ASN A 608 14.69 -12.77 -29.94
N ASN A 609 15.43 -13.47 -30.80
CA ASN A 609 15.96 -14.82 -30.60
C ASN A 609 17.32 -14.93 -31.30
N PRO A 610 18.38 -15.48 -30.66
CA PRO A 610 19.70 -15.61 -31.29
C PRO A 610 19.75 -16.34 -32.64
N LYS A 611 18.76 -17.19 -32.95
CA LYS A 611 18.62 -17.84 -34.27
C LYS A 611 18.20 -16.90 -35.41
N ASN A 612 17.62 -15.74 -35.08
CA ASN A 612 17.09 -14.78 -36.04
C ASN A 612 18.05 -13.60 -36.27
N TYR A 613 19.15 -13.52 -35.51
CA TYR A 613 20.12 -12.44 -35.66
C TYR A 613 20.77 -12.53 -37.04
N ASP A 614 21.01 -11.37 -37.64
CA ASP A 614 21.62 -11.20 -38.95
C ASP A 614 20.77 -11.68 -40.16
N ILE A 615 19.64 -12.36 -39.95
CA ILE A 615 18.67 -12.75 -41.00
C ILE A 615 17.79 -11.57 -41.41
N THR A 616 17.78 -11.24 -42.70
CA THR A 616 16.81 -10.30 -43.31
C THR A 616 15.57 -11.07 -43.78
N LEU A 617 14.39 -10.75 -43.24
CA LEU A 617 13.13 -11.41 -43.58
C LEU A 617 12.32 -10.56 -44.59
N PRO A 618 12.00 -11.05 -45.81
CA PRO A 618 11.42 -10.22 -46.89
C PRO A 618 10.05 -9.59 -46.66
N ARG A 619 9.34 -9.95 -45.57
CA ARG A 619 8.02 -9.41 -45.21
C ARG A 619 8.06 -8.49 -43.98
N LEU A 620 9.26 -8.19 -43.47
CA LEU A 620 9.45 -7.22 -42.41
C LEU A 620 10.05 -5.92 -43.00
N PRO A 621 9.76 -4.75 -42.41
CA PRO A 621 10.42 -3.49 -42.78
C PRO A 621 11.97 -3.58 -42.84
N PRO A 622 12.62 -2.71 -43.62
CA PRO A 622 14.08 -2.70 -43.76
C PRO A 622 14.80 -2.30 -42.47
N LYS A 623 16.10 -2.64 -42.35
CA LYS A 623 16.90 -2.41 -41.13
C LYS A 623 16.96 -0.93 -40.68
N SER A 624 16.72 0.02 -41.60
CA SER A 624 16.60 1.45 -41.31
C SER A 624 15.50 1.79 -40.30
N ASP A 625 14.36 1.10 -40.38
CA ASP A 625 13.12 1.55 -39.76
C ASP A 625 12.99 1.14 -38.29
N TYR A 626 13.85 0.22 -37.84
CA TYR A 626 14.00 -0.14 -36.41
C TYR A 626 15.12 0.65 -35.73
N LEU A 627 15.92 1.42 -36.48
CA LEU A 627 16.94 2.28 -35.91
C LEU A 627 16.30 3.57 -35.37
N TYR A 628 17.03 4.28 -34.51
CA TYR A 628 16.53 5.47 -33.86
C TYR A 628 16.31 6.61 -34.89
N GLY A 629 15.07 6.78 -35.34
CA GLY A 629 14.65 7.91 -36.16
C GLY A 629 14.81 9.24 -35.40
N GLU A 630 15.17 10.29 -36.11
CA GLU A 630 15.44 11.59 -35.51
C GLU A 630 14.18 12.19 -34.88
N ILE A 631 14.21 12.43 -33.56
CA ILE A 631 13.11 13.13 -32.86
C ILE A 631 13.14 14.60 -33.27
N SER A 632 12.38 14.91 -34.32
CA SER A 632 12.17 16.28 -34.78
C SER A 632 11.35 17.09 -33.76
N LYS A 633 11.36 18.42 -33.92
CA LYS A 633 11.07 19.41 -32.86
C LYS A 633 9.75 19.16 -32.09
N PRO A 634 9.78 18.83 -30.78
CA PRO A 634 8.65 19.15 -29.92
C PRO A 634 8.49 20.67 -29.86
N LYS A 635 7.24 21.18 -29.90
CA LYS A 635 6.95 22.60 -29.68
C LYS A 635 7.12 22.96 -28.20
N ASN A 636 7.44 24.21 -27.92
CA ASN A 636 8.00 24.67 -26.65
C ASN A 636 7.14 24.29 -25.43
N CYS A 637 7.72 23.50 -24.52
CA CYS A 637 7.16 23.25 -23.18
C CYS A 637 7.56 24.33 -22.16
N ASP A 638 7.97 25.51 -22.62
CA ASP A 638 8.36 26.63 -21.77
C ASP A 638 7.13 27.37 -21.24
N ASN A 639 6.86 27.24 -19.94
CA ASN A 639 6.19 28.32 -19.24
C ASN A 639 6.43 28.35 -17.71
N THR A 640 6.58 29.58 -17.22
CA THR A 640 6.62 30.01 -15.82
C THR A 640 7.83 29.59 -14.95
N SER A 641 8.34 30.55 -14.19
CA SER A 641 9.66 30.53 -13.54
C SER A 641 9.61 30.26 -12.02
N ILE A 642 8.43 30.03 -11.45
CA ILE A 642 8.22 29.61 -10.06
C ILE A 642 7.28 28.41 -10.08
N GLY A 643 7.78 27.21 -9.77
CA GLY A 643 6.96 25.99 -9.89
C GLY A 643 7.69 24.71 -9.47
N ILE A 644 6.94 23.60 -9.44
CA ILE A 644 7.46 22.27 -9.13
C ILE A 644 8.02 21.60 -10.37
N ASP A 645 9.27 21.18 -10.31
CA ASP A 645 9.82 20.24 -11.29
C ASP A 645 9.14 18.87 -11.12
N ILE A 646 8.26 18.51 -12.06
CA ILE A 646 7.50 17.25 -12.02
C ILE A 646 8.44 16.03 -12.09
N LEU A 647 9.51 16.10 -12.88
CA LEU A 647 10.45 15.00 -13.10
C LEU A 647 11.35 14.79 -11.88
N GLN A 648 11.71 15.85 -11.16
CA GLN A 648 12.49 15.79 -9.92
C GLN A 648 11.61 15.42 -8.72
N ASP A 649 10.51 16.12 -8.51
CA ASP A 649 9.74 16.07 -7.27
C ASP A 649 8.63 15.00 -7.26
N ALA A 650 8.13 14.52 -8.41
CA ALA A 650 7.00 13.58 -8.45
C ALA A 650 7.38 12.20 -9.01
N MET A 651 6.77 11.16 -8.42
CA MET A 651 6.80 9.76 -8.92
C MET A 651 5.50 9.33 -9.60
N THR A 652 4.45 10.17 -9.53
CA THR A 652 3.11 9.93 -10.09
C THR A 652 2.49 11.29 -10.45
N ILE A 653 1.70 11.35 -11.52
CA ILE A 653 1.01 12.58 -11.93
C ILE A 653 0.10 13.14 -10.84
N ALA A 654 -0.70 12.31 -10.17
CA ALA A 654 -1.51 12.71 -9.02
C ALA A 654 -0.69 13.25 -7.82
N SER A 655 0.61 12.93 -7.73
CA SER A 655 1.52 13.56 -6.76
C SER A 655 2.15 14.86 -7.26
N ALA A 656 2.16 15.13 -8.56
CA ALA A 656 2.52 16.41 -9.14
C ALA A 656 1.35 17.41 -8.98
N CYS A 657 0.14 17.04 -9.39
CA CYS A 657 -1.08 17.84 -9.22
C CYS A 657 -1.27 18.32 -7.78
N MET A 658 -1.11 17.42 -6.81
CA MET A 658 -1.21 17.72 -5.38
C MET A 658 -0.04 18.54 -4.83
N LYS A 659 1.12 18.54 -5.47
CA LYS A 659 2.18 19.51 -5.13
C LYS A 659 1.84 20.88 -5.69
N HIS A 660 1.39 20.96 -6.95
CA HIS A 660 1.00 22.20 -7.61
C HIS A 660 -0.13 22.91 -6.88
N PHE A 661 -1.20 22.18 -6.56
CA PHE A 661 -2.31 22.65 -5.73
C PHE A 661 -1.81 23.19 -4.38
N ARG A 662 -0.92 22.47 -3.69
CA ARG A 662 -0.37 22.90 -2.39
C ARG A 662 0.65 24.05 -2.46
N LEU A 663 1.20 24.37 -3.62
CA LEU A 663 2.14 25.48 -3.81
C LEU A 663 1.41 26.75 -4.26
N ASN A 664 0.45 26.62 -5.18
CA ASN A 664 -0.11 27.75 -5.93
C ASN A 664 -1.55 28.10 -5.53
N HIS A 665 -2.30 27.20 -4.87
CA HIS A 665 -3.75 27.34 -4.68
C HIS A 665 -4.24 27.14 -3.24
N LEU A 666 -3.56 26.31 -2.44
CA LEU A 666 -3.99 25.99 -1.08
C LEU A 666 -3.61 27.09 -0.07
N LYS A 667 -4.63 27.76 0.48
CA LYS A 667 -4.55 28.66 1.64
C LYS A 667 -4.08 27.91 2.90
N GLU A 668 -3.43 28.58 3.86
CA GLU A 668 -3.12 27.98 5.16
C GLU A 668 -4.40 27.62 5.96
N GLU A 669 -4.30 26.65 6.88
CA GLU A 669 -5.36 26.24 7.82
C GLU A 669 -6.70 25.79 7.16
N HIS A 670 -6.70 25.59 5.84
CA HIS A 670 -7.94 25.53 5.07
C HIS A 670 -8.50 24.10 4.94
N LEU A 671 -7.62 23.13 4.61
CA LEU A 671 -8.00 21.73 4.43
C LEU A 671 -7.50 20.85 5.58
N ALA A 672 -8.42 20.38 6.40
CA ALA A 672 -8.17 19.42 7.46
C ALA A 672 -7.56 18.08 7.00
N ILE A 673 -6.82 17.43 7.88
CA ILE A 673 -6.38 16.03 7.78
C ILE A 673 -7.14 15.23 8.82
N VAL A 674 -8.01 14.32 8.35
CA VAL A 674 -8.84 13.47 9.21
C VAL A 674 -7.97 12.74 10.28
N PRO A 675 -8.43 12.63 11.54
CA PRO A 675 -7.77 11.85 12.58
C PRO A 675 -7.68 10.34 12.24
N GLU A 676 -7.01 9.56 13.08
CA GLU A 676 -6.72 8.14 12.82
C GLU A 676 -7.88 7.19 13.22
N LYS A 677 -8.87 7.70 13.93
CA LYS A 677 -10.13 7.01 14.28
C LYS A 677 -11.35 7.61 13.55
N GLY A 678 -11.14 8.43 12.51
CA GLY A 678 -12.14 9.37 12.02
C GLY A 678 -12.33 10.56 12.96
N TYR A 679 -13.33 11.41 12.71
CA TYR A 679 -13.68 12.52 13.61
C TYR A 679 -14.45 12.08 14.85
N ASP A 680 -15.25 11.04 14.68
CA ASP A 680 -16.16 10.51 15.68
C ASP A 680 -15.43 9.47 16.53
N THR A 681 -14.64 9.93 17.51
CA THR A 681 -13.66 9.11 18.24
C THR A 681 -14.29 8.28 19.35
N CYS A 682 -15.29 7.48 19.01
CA CYS A 682 -15.84 6.44 19.88
C CYS A 682 -14.75 5.45 20.35
N ASP A 683 -15.02 4.80 21.47
CA ASP A 683 -14.25 3.65 21.94
C ASP A 683 -14.54 2.41 21.09
N ASN A 684 -13.67 1.39 21.20
CA ASN A 684 -13.70 0.23 20.30
C ASN A 684 -14.59 -0.90 20.85
N GLN A 685 -15.90 -0.66 20.91
CA GLN A 685 -16.86 -1.65 21.38
C GLN A 685 -17.15 -2.75 20.35
N SER A 686 -17.51 -3.96 20.80
CA SER A 686 -17.77 -5.11 19.91
C SER A 686 -19.21 -5.10 19.34
N GLU A 687 -19.38 -5.55 18.10
CA GLU A 687 -20.70 -5.62 17.45
C GLU A 687 -21.69 -6.53 18.20
N ILE A 688 -21.18 -7.59 18.86
CA ILE A 688 -22.00 -8.50 19.66
C ILE A 688 -22.40 -7.88 21.01
N ALA A 689 -21.54 -7.06 21.61
CA ALA A 689 -21.90 -6.25 22.78
C ALA A 689 -22.98 -5.22 22.42
N MET A 690 -22.76 -4.42 21.37
CA MET A 690 -23.75 -3.44 20.91
C MET A 690 -25.13 -4.05 20.64
N LYS A 691 -25.19 -5.22 19.97
CA LYS A 691 -26.45 -5.94 19.71
C LYS A 691 -27.08 -6.53 20.97
N TYR A 692 -26.27 -6.97 21.93
CA TYR A 692 -26.76 -7.44 23.22
C TYR A 692 -27.37 -6.31 24.05
N LEU A 693 -26.70 -5.16 24.10
CA LEU A 693 -27.14 -3.99 24.86
C LEU A 693 -28.39 -3.34 24.23
N ASP A 694 -28.44 -3.20 22.90
CA ASP A 694 -29.66 -2.71 22.19
C ASP A 694 -30.86 -3.65 22.44
N TRP A 695 -30.64 -4.97 22.49
CA TRP A 695 -31.66 -5.95 22.90
C TRP A 695 -32.05 -5.86 24.38
N TYR A 696 -31.09 -5.68 25.30
CA TYR A 696 -31.36 -5.53 26.73
C TYR A 696 -32.18 -4.26 27.01
N ALA A 697 -31.85 -3.15 26.33
CA ALA A 697 -32.62 -1.91 26.34
C ALA A 697 -34.06 -2.11 25.83
N GLU A 698 -34.26 -2.80 24.70
CA GLU A 698 -35.60 -3.09 24.16
C GLU A 698 -36.40 -4.02 25.11
N MET A 699 -35.76 -5.04 25.70
CA MET A 699 -36.43 -6.06 26.49
C MET A 699 -36.83 -5.58 27.90
N ASN A 700 -36.03 -4.70 28.52
CA ASN A 700 -36.27 -4.20 29.88
C ASN A 700 -36.83 -2.76 29.91
N GLY A 701 -36.93 -2.08 28.77
CA GLY A 701 -37.44 -0.70 28.68
C GLY A 701 -36.45 0.39 29.11
N VAL A 702 -35.17 0.06 29.23
CA VAL A 702 -34.13 0.95 29.80
C VAL A 702 -33.32 1.72 28.75
N GLU A 703 -32.66 2.78 29.21
CA GLU A 703 -31.58 3.48 28.49
C GLU A 703 -30.22 2.91 28.93
N ILE A 704 -29.34 2.62 27.98
CA ILE A 704 -27.98 2.12 28.26
C ILE A 704 -26.96 3.07 27.63
N ARG A 705 -26.08 3.62 28.45
CA ARG A 705 -24.89 4.35 28.02
C ARG A 705 -23.84 3.36 27.50
N THR A 706 -23.36 3.59 26.28
CA THR A 706 -22.44 2.71 25.53
C THR A 706 -21.35 3.53 24.82
N ALA A 707 -20.42 2.90 24.10
CA ALA A 707 -19.50 3.61 23.21
C ALA A 707 -20.19 4.43 22.11
N HIS A 708 -21.47 4.18 21.85
CA HIS A 708 -22.29 4.91 20.88
C HIS A 708 -23.18 6.01 21.50
N SER A 709 -23.11 6.24 22.81
CA SER A 709 -23.85 7.30 23.50
C SER A 709 -23.09 8.64 23.50
N GLU A 710 -23.78 9.73 23.81
CA GLU A 710 -23.11 11.00 24.10
C GLU A 710 -22.21 10.86 25.35
N GLY A 711 -21.01 11.46 25.30
CA GLY A 711 -19.97 11.24 26.32
C GLY A 711 -19.34 9.84 26.33
N GLY A 712 -19.70 8.93 25.39
CA GLY A 712 -19.13 7.60 25.25
C GLY A 712 -19.37 6.65 26.44
N GLU A 713 -18.55 5.60 26.53
CA GLU A 713 -18.59 4.60 27.61
C GLU A 713 -18.48 5.26 29.01
N TYR A 714 -19.26 4.80 29.98
CA TYR A 714 -19.22 5.32 31.35
C TYR A 714 -17.86 4.99 31.99
N THR A 715 -17.23 5.99 32.63
CA THR A 715 -15.86 5.88 33.14
C THR A 715 -15.82 5.84 34.67
N VAL A 716 -15.47 4.69 35.21
CA VAL A 716 -15.43 4.33 36.63
C VAL A 716 -14.03 4.54 37.19
N ALA A 717 -13.94 5.01 38.44
CA ALA A 717 -12.68 5.32 39.14
C ALA A 717 -11.70 6.19 38.31
N GLY A 718 -12.23 7.03 37.41
CA GLY A 718 -11.45 7.85 36.47
C GLY A 718 -10.59 7.08 35.45
N ARG A 719 -10.76 5.75 35.33
CA ARG A 719 -9.81 4.87 34.62
C ARG A 719 -10.45 3.78 33.77
N TYR A 720 -11.51 3.14 34.25
CA TYR A 720 -12.09 1.94 33.62
C TYR A 720 -13.39 2.30 32.89
N LYS A 721 -13.52 1.88 31.63
CA LYS A 721 -14.72 2.09 30.81
C LYS A 721 -15.49 0.79 30.68
N VAL A 722 -16.78 0.79 31.00
CA VAL A 722 -17.67 -0.39 30.92
C VAL A 722 -18.41 -0.45 29.58
N ASP A 723 -18.69 -1.66 29.09
CA ASP A 723 -19.44 -1.88 27.84
C ASP A 723 -20.82 -1.18 27.84
N GLY A 724 -21.59 -1.36 28.92
CA GLY A 724 -22.90 -0.74 29.11
C GLY A 724 -23.09 -0.24 30.54
N TYR A 725 -23.81 0.88 30.70
CA TYR A 725 -24.20 1.42 32.01
C TYR A 725 -25.63 1.97 32.00
N ILE A 726 -26.43 1.61 33.00
CA ILE A 726 -27.82 2.04 33.21
C ILE A 726 -27.86 2.93 34.45
N GLU A 727 -27.97 4.23 34.22
CA GLU A 727 -27.86 5.25 35.27
C GLU A 727 -29.04 5.21 36.26
N THR A 728 -30.23 4.83 35.81
CA THR A 728 -31.43 4.66 36.65
C THR A 728 -31.38 3.49 37.62
N GLU A 729 -30.43 2.55 37.45
CA GLU A 729 -30.27 1.37 38.30
C GLU A 729 -28.93 1.33 39.04
N ASP A 730 -27.99 2.22 38.71
CA ASP A 730 -26.55 2.06 39.00
C ASP A 730 -26.04 0.65 38.63
N ARG A 731 -26.27 0.27 37.37
CA ARG A 731 -25.93 -1.04 36.81
C ARG A 731 -24.95 -0.93 35.65
N ALA A 732 -23.79 -1.57 35.75
CA ALA A 732 -22.91 -1.86 34.62
C ALA A 732 -23.15 -3.26 34.04
N ILE A 733 -22.96 -3.38 32.73
CA ILE A 733 -23.04 -4.63 31.97
C ILE A 733 -21.75 -4.76 31.14
N GLU A 734 -20.92 -5.76 31.44
CA GLU A 734 -19.65 -6.06 30.76
C GLU A 734 -19.81 -7.26 29.82
N VAL A 735 -19.39 -7.16 28.56
CA VAL A 735 -19.63 -8.20 27.54
C VAL A 735 -18.34 -8.93 27.14
N HIS A 736 -17.96 -9.90 27.97
CA HIS A 736 -16.67 -10.58 27.87
C HIS A 736 -16.56 -11.45 26.59
N GLY A 737 -15.81 -10.95 25.61
CA GLY A 737 -15.34 -11.67 24.42
C GLY A 737 -14.50 -12.89 24.82
N CYS A 738 -14.95 -14.10 24.48
CA CYS A 738 -14.44 -15.32 25.11
C CYS A 738 -12.94 -15.57 24.92
N VAL A 739 -12.38 -15.15 23.78
CA VAL A 739 -10.97 -15.30 23.44
C VAL A 739 -10.08 -14.23 24.09
N TRP A 740 -10.64 -13.05 24.36
CA TRP A 740 -9.91 -11.91 24.92
C TRP A 740 -9.86 -11.95 26.45
N HIS A 741 -10.92 -12.45 27.08
CA HIS A 741 -11.10 -12.57 28.53
C HIS A 741 -11.01 -14.03 29.05
N ALA A 742 -10.28 -14.89 28.34
CA ALA A 742 -9.89 -16.24 28.82
C ALA A 742 -11.04 -17.14 29.34
N CYS A 743 -12.23 -17.08 28.72
CA CYS A 743 -13.50 -17.64 29.22
C CYS A 743 -13.39 -19.05 29.85
N PRO A 744 -13.79 -19.23 31.13
CA PRO A 744 -13.70 -20.53 31.82
C PRO A 744 -14.30 -21.70 31.03
N ARG A 745 -15.50 -21.53 30.45
CA ARG A 745 -16.21 -22.55 29.65
C ARG A 745 -15.47 -22.99 28.37
N HIS A 746 -14.51 -22.20 27.88
CA HIS A 746 -13.75 -22.49 26.65
C HIS A 746 -12.28 -22.82 26.90
N TYR A 747 -11.68 -22.27 27.96
CA TYR A 747 -10.24 -22.42 28.23
C TYR A 747 -9.94 -23.34 29.43
N GLY A 748 -10.91 -23.55 30.32
CA GLY A 748 -10.75 -24.33 31.55
C GLY A 748 -9.62 -23.81 32.43
N ASP A 749 -9.06 -24.69 33.25
CA ASP A 749 -7.96 -24.35 34.16
C ASP A 749 -6.63 -24.73 33.51
N ARG A 750 -6.25 -23.89 32.53
CA ARG A 750 -5.02 -24.00 31.75
C ARG A 750 -4.21 -22.71 31.91
N PRO A 751 -3.66 -22.43 33.10
CA PRO A 751 -3.11 -21.11 33.45
C PRO A 751 -2.09 -20.61 32.43
N ASP A 752 -1.18 -21.47 31.98
CA ASP A 752 -0.10 -21.16 31.02
C ASP A 752 -0.53 -20.95 29.56
N HIS A 753 -1.80 -21.19 29.22
CA HIS A 753 -2.23 -21.17 27.82
C HIS A 753 -2.16 -19.74 27.24
N VAL A 754 -1.29 -19.54 26.24
CA VAL A 754 -1.05 -18.22 25.63
C VAL A 754 -2.16 -17.87 24.64
N LEU A 755 -2.81 -16.73 24.88
CA LEU A 755 -3.90 -16.17 24.09
C LEU A 755 -3.36 -15.30 22.92
N PRO A 756 -4.20 -14.93 21.93
CA PRO A 756 -3.76 -14.13 20.78
C PRO A 756 -3.20 -12.73 21.10
N ASN A 757 -3.38 -12.24 22.33
CA ASN A 757 -2.77 -11.01 22.85
C ASN A 757 -1.32 -11.20 23.36
N GLY A 758 -0.82 -12.43 23.42
CA GLY A 758 0.52 -12.79 23.94
C GLY A 758 0.61 -12.93 25.47
N LYS A 759 -0.52 -12.87 26.19
CA LYS A 759 -0.61 -13.14 27.64
C LYS A 759 -1.11 -14.57 27.86
N THR A 760 -0.86 -15.10 29.06
CA THR A 760 -1.43 -16.39 29.49
C THR A 760 -2.86 -16.22 30.01
N VAL A 761 -3.63 -17.31 30.05
CA VAL A 761 -5.00 -17.35 30.61
C VAL A 761 -5.03 -16.82 32.04
N GLU A 762 -4.07 -17.22 32.88
CA GLU A 762 -4.01 -16.78 34.28
C GLU A 762 -3.82 -15.26 34.41
N VAL A 763 -2.89 -14.68 33.65
CA VAL A 763 -2.60 -13.24 33.69
C VAL A 763 -3.80 -12.43 33.20
N VAL A 764 -4.52 -12.90 32.17
CA VAL A 764 -5.73 -12.23 31.69
C VAL A 764 -6.86 -12.28 32.72
N ARG A 765 -7.15 -13.45 33.31
CA ARG A 765 -8.19 -13.55 34.36
C ARG A 765 -7.85 -12.63 35.53
N ARG A 766 -6.63 -12.69 36.05
CA ARG A 766 -6.19 -11.84 37.17
C ARG A 766 -6.31 -10.34 36.87
N GLU A 767 -6.04 -9.90 35.63
CA GLU A 767 -6.24 -8.51 35.21
C GLU A 767 -7.72 -8.11 35.08
N ASP A 768 -8.58 -9.02 34.63
CA ASP A 768 -10.04 -8.83 34.55
C ASP A 768 -10.69 -8.87 35.94
N ASP A 769 -10.26 -9.77 36.83
CA ASP A 769 -10.77 -9.92 38.19
C ASP A 769 -10.49 -8.64 39.01
N THR A 770 -9.24 -8.15 39.01
CA THR A 770 -8.88 -6.86 39.63
C THR A 770 -9.59 -5.65 39.00
N ARG A 771 -10.01 -5.74 37.73
CA ARG A 771 -10.90 -4.73 37.13
C ARG A 771 -12.32 -4.85 37.71
N LEU A 772 -12.88 -6.06 37.78
CA LEU A 772 -14.24 -6.31 38.27
C LEU A 772 -14.41 -6.01 39.76
N GLU A 773 -13.37 -6.21 40.57
CA GLU A 773 -13.31 -5.74 41.97
C GLU A 773 -13.52 -4.23 42.06
N ILE A 774 -12.67 -3.44 41.38
CA ILE A 774 -12.76 -1.97 41.36
C ILE A 774 -14.10 -1.49 40.81
N LEU A 775 -14.68 -2.17 39.81
CA LEU A 775 -16.01 -1.83 39.30
C LEU A 775 -17.11 -2.04 40.35
N ARG A 776 -17.06 -3.12 41.12
CA ARG A 776 -18.05 -3.44 42.18
C ARG A 776 -17.90 -2.58 43.44
N GLU A 777 -16.72 -2.01 43.68
CA GLU A 777 -16.52 -0.98 44.72
C GLU A 777 -17.24 0.35 44.40
N HIS A 778 -17.49 0.63 43.11
CA HIS A 778 -17.94 1.94 42.63
C HIS A 778 -19.32 1.93 41.94
N ILE A 779 -19.90 0.75 41.69
CA ILE A 779 -21.19 0.55 41.01
C ILE A 779 -21.95 -0.55 41.75
N ARG A 780 -23.20 -0.28 42.14
CA ARG A 780 -24.06 -1.16 42.93
C ARG A 780 -24.32 -2.52 42.28
N HIS A 781 -24.45 -2.56 40.95
CA HIS A 781 -24.72 -3.78 40.19
C HIS A 781 -23.76 -3.93 39.01
N VAL A 782 -22.99 -5.02 38.94
CA VAL A 782 -22.05 -5.28 37.83
C VAL A 782 -22.29 -6.68 37.26
N ASP A 783 -23.05 -6.72 36.17
CA ASP A 783 -23.36 -7.94 35.41
C ASP A 783 -22.24 -8.23 34.40
N VAL A 784 -21.81 -9.49 34.30
CA VAL A 784 -20.81 -9.95 33.31
C VAL A 784 -21.45 -11.01 32.44
N VAL A 785 -21.47 -10.78 31.12
CA VAL A 785 -22.17 -11.64 30.15
C VAL A 785 -21.19 -12.11 29.08
N TRP A 786 -21.02 -13.42 28.92
CA TRP A 786 -20.02 -13.97 28.00
C TRP A 786 -20.55 -14.07 26.56
N GLU A 787 -19.66 -13.85 25.60
CA GLU A 787 -19.89 -14.03 24.17
C GLU A 787 -20.47 -15.43 23.81
N CYS A 788 -20.20 -16.45 24.64
CA CYS A 788 -20.72 -17.80 24.48
C CYS A 788 -22.18 -17.96 24.95
N GLU A 789 -22.56 -17.25 26.01
CA GLU A 789 -23.91 -17.21 26.57
C GLU A 789 -24.84 -16.44 25.65
N ILE A 790 -24.42 -15.28 25.14
CA ILE A 790 -25.15 -14.51 24.12
C ILE A 790 -25.46 -15.39 22.90
N LYS A 791 -24.48 -16.18 22.43
CA LYS A 791 -24.66 -17.16 21.34
C LYS A 791 -25.53 -18.36 21.69
N GLU A 792 -25.76 -18.64 22.97
CA GLU A 792 -26.68 -19.68 23.44
C GLU A 792 -28.11 -19.14 23.63
N MET A 793 -28.24 -17.96 24.23
CA MET A 793 -29.48 -17.18 24.29
C MET A 793 -30.06 -16.96 22.89
N LEU A 794 -29.23 -16.59 21.90
CA LEU A 794 -29.64 -16.46 20.50
C LEU A 794 -30.17 -17.77 19.87
N ARG A 795 -29.74 -18.94 20.33
CA ARG A 795 -30.31 -20.21 19.82
C ARG A 795 -31.70 -20.46 20.41
N ARG A 796 -31.86 -20.20 21.71
CA ARG A 796 -33.10 -20.49 22.46
C ARG A 796 -34.18 -19.42 22.24
N ASN A 797 -33.83 -18.14 22.31
CA ASN A 797 -34.76 -17.01 22.28
C ASN A 797 -35.08 -16.53 20.84
N ARG A 798 -36.36 -16.58 20.44
CA ARG A 798 -36.85 -16.08 19.14
C ARG A 798 -36.95 -14.55 19.08
N LYS A 799 -37.32 -13.88 20.18
CA LYS A 799 -37.39 -12.40 20.28
C LYS A 799 -36.00 -11.79 20.12
N MET A 800 -35.01 -12.29 20.85
CA MET A 800 -33.61 -11.84 20.79
C MET A 800 -33.03 -11.96 19.37
N ARG A 801 -33.28 -13.07 18.66
CA ARG A 801 -32.90 -13.21 17.24
C ARG A 801 -33.53 -12.14 16.35
N LYS A 802 -34.82 -11.84 16.54
CA LYS A 802 -35.53 -10.80 15.79
C LYS A 802 -34.89 -9.42 16.02
N CYS A 803 -34.61 -9.06 17.27
CA CYS A 803 -33.87 -7.85 17.64
C CYS A 803 -32.48 -7.82 16.98
N PHE A 804 -31.62 -8.83 17.18
CA PHE A 804 -30.28 -8.91 16.59
C PHE A 804 -30.27 -8.83 15.05
N SER A 805 -31.32 -9.31 14.38
CA SER A 805 -31.49 -9.21 12.92
C SER A 805 -31.97 -7.84 12.44
N LYS A 806 -32.61 -7.04 13.31
CA LYS A 806 -33.12 -5.69 13.04
C LYS A 806 -32.27 -4.58 13.69
N TYR A 807 -31.20 -4.91 14.40
CA TYR A 807 -30.25 -3.95 14.98
C TYR A 807 -29.79 -2.94 13.94
N LEU A 808 -29.93 -1.67 14.29
CA LEU A 808 -29.48 -0.54 13.48
C LEU A 808 -28.12 -0.06 13.98
N ASP A 809 -27.10 -0.01 13.11
CA ASP A 809 -25.79 0.57 13.44
C ASP A 809 -25.88 2.10 13.63
N LYS A 810 -26.25 2.52 14.85
CA LYS A 810 -26.22 3.90 15.35
C LYS A 810 -24.78 4.41 15.62
N GLY A 811 -23.76 3.58 15.38
CA GLY A 811 -22.36 3.86 15.69
C GLY A 811 -21.71 4.95 14.83
N PRO A 812 -20.41 5.21 15.02
CA PRO A 812 -19.73 6.39 14.48
C PRO A 812 -19.83 6.54 12.97
N ILE A 813 -19.74 7.78 12.49
CA ILE A 813 -19.70 8.09 11.06
C ILE A 813 -18.39 7.59 10.45
N LYS A 814 -18.51 6.61 9.56
CA LYS A 814 -17.43 6.12 8.69
C LYS A 814 -17.48 6.93 7.39
N LEU A 815 -16.61 7.91 7.27
CA LEU A 815 -16.53 8.81 6.12
C LEU A 815 -16.36 8.05 4.78
N ARG A 816 -15.72 6.87 4.80
CA ARG A 816 -15.55 6.04 3.59
C ARG A 816 -16.88 5.50 3.03
N ASP A 817 -17.91 5.38 3.86
CA ASP A 817 -19.16 4.70 3.52
C ASP A 817 -20.11 5.63 2.73
N CYS A 818 -19.93 6.95 2.82
CA CYS A 818 -20.61 7.93 1.96
C CYS A 818 -19.92 8.20 0.61
N PHE A 819 -18.82 7.49 0.29
CA PHE A 819 -18.03 7.78 -0.90
C PHE A 819 -18.07 6.65 -1.93
N PHE A 820 -18.82 6.90 -3.01
CA PHE A 820 -19.10 5.95 -4.08
C PHE A 820 -18.45 6.31 -5.43
N GLY A 821 -18.50 5.36 -6.37
CA GLY A 821 -18.11 5.59 -7.78
C GLY A 821 -19.15 6.43 -8.53
N GLY A 822 -18.99 6.61 -9.84
CA GLY A 822 -20.12 7.05 -10.67
C GLY A 822 -21.19 5.96 -10.78
N ARG A 823 -22.41 6.35 -11.15
CA ARG A 823 -23.40 5.40 -11.68
C ARG A 823 -22.84 4.79 -12.97
N THR A 824 -23.12 3.53 -13.22
CA THR A 824 -22.71 2.81 -14.44
C THR A 824 -23.65 1.63 -14.60
N GLY A 825 -24.20 1.41 -15.79
CA GLY A 825 -24.99 0.21 -16.08
C GLY A 825 -25.93 0.37 -17.28
N PRO A 826 -26.31 -0.75 -17.94
CA PRO A 826 -27.43 -0.78 -18.85
C PRO A 826 -28.75 -0.53 -18.12
N ARG A 827 -29.77 -0.12 -18.87
CA ARG A 827 -31.16 -0.06 -18.43
C ARG A 827 -32.06 -1.00 -19.27
N CYS A 828 -31.66 -1.26 -20.51
CA CYS A 828 -32.16 -2.32 -21.38
C CYS A 828 -30.99 -3.19 -21.90
N LEU A 829 -31.25 -4.42 -22.32
CA LEU A 829 -30.21 -5.32 -22.85
C LEU A 829 -29.97 -5.14 -24.35
N HIS A 830 -31.01 -4.77 -25.09
CA HIS A 830 -31.00 -4.51 -26.52
C HIS A 830 -31.92 -3.32 -26.81
N TYR A 831 -31.58 -2.53 -27.82
CA TYR A 831 -32.47 -1.52 -28.40
C TYR A 831 -32.02 -1.19 -29.82
N GLU A 832 -32.96 -1.24 -30.78
CA GLU A 832 -32.74 -0.90 -32.18
C GLU A 832 -33.59 0.31 -32.56
N ALA A 833 -33.01 1.25 -33.33
CA ALA A 833 -33.64 2.50 -33.69
C ALA A 833 -34.64 2.32 -34.84
N ASP A 834 -35.92 2.27 -34.50
CA ASP A 834 -37.05 2.15 -35.44
C ASP A 834 -37.25 3.39 -36.34
N GLU A 835 -38.34 3.44 -37.10
CA GLU A 835 -38.64 4.57 -37.99
C GLU A 835 -39.03 5.86 -37.26
N GLN A 836 -39.50 5.79 -36.01
CA GLN A 836 -39.99 6.90 -35.20
C GLN A 836 -38.94 7.43 -34.20
N HIS A 837 -37.98 6.61 -33.75
CA HIS A 837 -37.04 6.93 -32.68
C HIS A 837 -35.58 7.00 -33.16
N LYS A 838 -34.78 7.90 -32.55
CA LYS A 838 -33.33 8.00 -32.71
C LYS A 838 -32.62 7.80 -31.37
N ILE A 839 -31.37 7.34 -31.44
CA ILE A 839 -30.49 7.14 -30.28
C ILE A 839 -29.40 8.23 -30.31
N SER A 840 -29.28 9.03 -29.24
CA SER A 840 -28.14 9.95 -29.05
C SER A 840 -27.28 9.47 -27.88
N TYR A 841 -25.96 9.71 -27.96
CA TYR A 841 -25.00 9.42 -26.90
C TYR A 841 -24.27 10.71 -26.52
N LEU A 842 -24.54 11.22 -25.32
CA LEU A 842 -23.99 12.47 -24.81
C LEU A 842 -22.94 12.23 -23.72
N ASP A 843 -21.79 12.91 -23.78
CA ASP A 843 -20.74 12.93 -22.75
C ASP A 843 -20.56 14.35 -22.20
N PHE A 844 -20.34 14.46 -20.88
CA PHE A 844 -20.16 15.74 -20.20
C PHE A 844 -18.78 16.32 -20.48
N ASN A 845 -18.75 17.56 -20.95
CA ASN A 845 -17.53 18.35 -21.17
C ASN A 845 -16.75 18.60 -19.86
N SER A 846 -15.97 17.59 -19.46
CA SER A 846 -15.18 17.53 -18.22
C SER A 846 -16.03 17.58 -16.94
N LEU A 847 -16.90 16.58 -16.71
CA LEU A 847 -17.80 16.50 -15.54
C LEU A 847 -17.12 16.78 -14.19
N TYR A 848 -16.08 16.02 -13.82
CA TYR A 848 -15.45 16.21 -12.50
C TYR A 848 -14.84 17.62 -12.34
N PRO A 849 -14.08 18.17 -13.32
CA PRO A 849 -13.66 19.57 -13.30
C PRO A 849 -14.79 20.60 -13.21
N SER A 850 -15.85 20.51 -14.03
CA SER A 850 -16.97 21.47 -13.98
C SER A 850 -17.64 21.46 -12.61
N THR A 851 -17.83 20.25 -12.09
CA THR A 851 -18.38 19.97 -10.77
C THR A 851 -17.52 20.57 -9.65
N ILE A 852 -16.19 20.39 -9.71
CA ILE A 852 -15.23 20.90 -8.72
C ILE A 852 -15.08 22.43 -8.77
N ALA A 853 -15.31 23.07 -9.93
CA ALA A 853 -15.25 24.53 -10.08
C ALA A 853 -16.53 25.27 -9.64
N THR A 854 -17.62 24.57 -9.35
CA THR A 854 -18.96 25.14 -9.12
C THR A 854 -19.74 24.45 -7.99
N THR A 855 -19.01 23.81 -7.07
CA THR A 855 -19.58 23.22 -5.84
C THR A 855 -18.82 23.78 -4.66
N ASP A 856 -19.54 24.20 -3.62
CA ASP A 856 -18.94 24.63 -2.36
C ASP A 856 -18.35 23.41 -1.63
N PHE A 857 -17.12 23.53 -1.14
CA PHE A 857 -16.46 22.46 -0.39
C PHE A 857 -16.32 22.82 1.08
N PRO A 858 -16.53 21.88 2.01
CA PRO A 858 -16.37 22.14 3.43
C PRO A 858 -14.90 22.35 3.79
N THR A 859 -14.65 23.30 4.68
CA THR A 859 -13.31 23.70 5.13
C THR A 859 -13.19 23.51 6.64
N GLY A 860 -11.96 23.52 7.16
CA GLY A 860 -11.73 23.29 8.58
C GLY A 860 -12.03 21.85 9.05
N HIS A 861 -12.19 21.70 10.37
CA HIS A 861 -12.61 20.45 11.00
C HIS A 861 -14.10 20.49 11.35
N PRO A 862 -14.88 19.41 11.14
CA PRO A 862 -16.29 19.39 11.48
C PRO A 862 -16.53 19.22 12.97
N LYS A 863 -17.66 19.73 13.45
CA LYS A 863 -18.21 19.41 14.77
C LYS A 863 -19.01 18.13 14.69
N VAL A 864 -18.71 17.16 15.56
CA VAL A 864 -19.48 15.92 15.71
C VAL A 864 -20.77 16.26 16.47
N LYS A 865 -21.92 15.85 15.92
CA LYS A 865 -23.21 15.83 16.62
C LYS A 865 -23.65 14.38 16.78
N ILE A 866 -23.92 13.95 18.01
CA ILE A 866 -24.58 12.68 18.34
C ILE A 866 -26.02 13.06 18.72
N ILE A 867 -27.03 12.33 18.22
CA ILE A 867 -28.43 12.70 18.43
C ILE A 867 -29.02 11.90 19.60
N PRO A 868 -29.53 12.57 20.65
CA PRO A 868 -30.19 11.93 21.80
C PRO A 868 -31.34 11.00 21.36
N ARG A 869 -31.55 9.89 22.08
CA ARG A 869 -32.45 8.79 21.63
C ARG A 869 -33.89 9.26 21.38
N ASN A 870 -34.37 10.21 22.18
CA ASN A 870 -35.66 10.89 22.07
C ASN A 870 -35.77 11.81 20.83
N GLU A 871 -34.67 12.28 20.27
CA GLU A 871 -34.60 13.16 19.09
C GLU A 871 -34.27 12.40 17.79
N GLN A 872 -34.03 11.09 17.87
CA GLN A 872 -33.63 10.30 16.70
C GLN A 872 -34.78 10.03 15.71
N ASP A 873 -36.05 10.11 16.12
CA ASP A 873 -37.20 9.91 15.24
C ASP A 873 -37.60 11.21 14.54
N VAL A 874 -37.63 11.18 13.21
CA VAL A 874 -37.87 12.35 12.34
C VAL A 874 -38.80 12.00 11.19
N ASN A 875 -39.19 12.99 10.39
CA ASN A 875 -39.92 12.78 9.13
C ASN A 875 -39.51 13.83 8.09
N TRP A 876 -38.35 13.64 7.47
CA TRP A 876 -37.87 14.53 6.40
C TRP A 876 -38.29 13.98 5.05
N THR A 877 -38.93 14.84 4.25
CA THR A 877 -39.44 14.58 2.91
C THR A 877 -39.02 15.66 1.90
N ARG A 878 -38.43 16.76 2.38
CA ARG A 878 -37.94 17.90 1.60
C ARG A 878 -36.51 18.24 1.98
N SER A 879 -35.74 18.75 1.03
CA SER A 879 -34.33 19.13 1.19
C SER A 879 -34.07 20.25 2.22
N ASP A 880 -35.03 21.13 2.47
CA ASP A 880 -34.95 22.20 3.47
C ASP A 880 -35.09 21.73 4.92
N GLN A 881 -35.51 20.47 5.15
CA GLN A 881 -35.62 19.88 6.49
C GLN A 881 -34.29 19.30 7.01
N ILE A 882 -33.20 19.37 6.25
CA ILE A 882 -31.88 18.81 6.62
C ILE A 882 -31.20 19.77 7.63
N PRO A 883 -30.97 19.37 8.90
CA PRO A 883 -30.61 20.30 9.97
C PRO A 883 -29.13 20.70 10.02
N VAL A 884 -28.30 20.21 9.10
CA VAL A 884 -26.85 20.41 9.08
C VAL A 884 -26.27 20.32 7.67
N ASN A 885 -25.41 21.28 7.33
CA ASN A 885 -24.50 21.15 6.20
C ASN A 885 -23.32 20.25 6.59
N GLY A 886 -23.09 19.18 5.82
CA GLY A 886 -22.01 18.22 6.06
C GLY A 886 -22.36 16.78 5.71
N ILE A 887 -22.14 15.86 6.65
CA ILE A 887 -22.30 14.40 6.46
C ILE A 887 -23.16 13.85 7.58
N LEU A 888 -24.18 13.07 7.24
CA LEU A 888 -25.19 12.56 8.18
C LEU A 888 -25.21 11.02 8.19
N LYS A 889 -25.56 10.44 9.35
CA LYS A 889 -25.93 9.02 9.47
C LYS A 889 -27.42 8.93 9.80
N ILE A 890 -28.19 8.32 8.91
CA ILE A 890 -29.66 8.38 8.87
C ILE A 890 -30.26 7.02 8.48
N PHE A 891 -31.51 6.75 8.86
CA PHE A 891 -32.33 5.69 8.25
C PHE A 891 -33.27 6.30 7.22
N LEU A 892 -33.14 5.88 5.96
CA LEU A 892 -33.90 6.36 4.83
C LEU A 892 -34.76 5.28 4.18
N ILE A 893 -35.86 5.70 3.57
CA ILE A 893 -36.84 4.89 2.84
C ILE A 893 -36.93 5.45 1.41
N PRO A 894 -36.77 4.63 0.34
CA PRO A 894 -36.97 5.08 -1.03
C PRO A 894 -38.44 5.38 -1.39
N PRO A 895 -38.72 6.08 -2.51
CA PRO A 895 -40.03 6.04 -3.14
C PRO A 895 -40.37 4.62 -3.63
N LEU A 896 -41.66 4.29 -3.80
CA LEU A 896 -42.08 2.98 -4.33
C LEU A 896 -41.70 2.80 -5.80
N LYS A 897 -41.76 3.89 -6.59
CA LYS A 897 -41.34 3.95 -7.99
C LYS A 897 -40.60 5.27 -8.24
N THR A 898 -39.50 5.20 -8.99
CA THR A 898 -38.81 6.34 -9.61
C THR A 898 -38.00 5.81 -10.80
N GLU A 899 -37.87 6.62 -11.85
CA GLU A 899 -37.08 6.27 -13.04
C GLU A 899 -35.58 6.16 -12.71
N ILE A 900 -35.09 7.00 -11.81
CA ILE A 900 -33.67 7.14 -11.48
C ILE A 900 -33.48 7.10 -9.96
N PRO A 901 -33.32 5.92 -9.37
CA PRO A 901 -32.99 5.78 -7.94
C PRO A 901 -31.71 6.55 -7.59
N VAL A 902 -31.78 7.42 -6.58
CA VAL A 902 -30.72 8.37 -6.23
C VAL A 902 -29.70 7.78 -5.27
N MET A 903 -30.16 7.16 -4.17
CA MET A 903 -29.28 6.79 -3.06
C MET A 903 -28.49 5.50 -3.33
N PRO A 904 -27.14 5.55 -3.35
CA PRO A 904 -26.31 4.36 -3.42
C PRO A 904 -26.31 3.60 -2.08
N VAL A 905 -26.14 2.28 -2.17
CA VAL A 905 -25.89 1.39 -1.01
C VAL A 905 -25.00 0.23 -1.44
N LYS A 906 -24.46 -0.51 -0.45
CA LYS A 906 -23.77 -1.77 -0.70
C LYS A 906 -24.36 -2.93 0.08
N PHE A 907 -24.72 -3.97 -0.65
CA PHE A 907 -25.07 -5.28 -0.12
C PHE A 907 -24.14 -6.31 -0.77
N ASP A 908 -23.49 -7.14 0.04
CA ASP A 908 -22.57 -8.21 -0.44
C ASP A 908 -21.45 -7.69 -1.36
N ASP A 909 -20.85 -6.56 -0.99
CA ASP A 909 -19.86 -5.76 -1.76
C ASP A 909 -20.34 -5.18 -3.12
N ARG A 910 -21.50 -5.59 -3.63
CA ARG A 910 -22.17 -5.02 -4.82
C ARG A 910 -22.58 -3.57 -4.54
N LEU A 911 -22.35 -2.65 -5.49
CA LEU A 911 -22.85 -1.27 -5.42
C LEU A 911 -24.20 -1.19 -6.15
N LEU A 912 -25.27 -0.87 -5.43
CA LEU A 912 -26.63 -0.87 -5.93
C LEU A 912 -27.30 0.48 -5.68
N PHE A 913 -28.36 0.77 -6.44
CA PHE A 913 -29.26 1.93 -6.21
C PHE A 913 -30.72 1.42 -6.10
N PRO A 914 -31.11 0.74 -5.01
CA PRO A 914 -32.37 0.00 -4.94
C PRO A 914 -33.54 0.83 -4.40
N LEU A 915 -34.78 0.37 -4.65
CA LEU A 915 -36.01 0.93 -4.06
C LEU A 915 -36.59 0.08 -2.91
N CYS A 916 -35.98 -1.07 -2.64
CA CYS A 916 -36.21 -1.90 -1.46
C CYS A 916 -34.92 -2.66 -1.12
N ARG A 917 -34.41 -2.48 0.10
CA ARG A 917 -33.29 -3.26 0.65
C ARG A 917 -33.57 -4.76 0.61
N GLN A 918 -34.75 -5.19 1.08
CA GLN A 918 -35.03 -6.62 1.24
C GLN A 918 -35.05 -7.35 -0.12
N CYS A 919 -35.71 -6.80 -1.15
CA CYS A 919 -35.67 -7.35 -2.51
C CYS A 919 -34.24 -7.54 -3.06
N SER A 920 -33.31 -6.63 -2.77
CA SER A 920 -31.91 -6.75 -3.22
C SER A 920 -31.07 -7.80 -2.46
N LEU A 921 -31.61 -8.31 -1.35
CA LEU A 921 -31.06 -9.42 -0.56
C LEU A 921 -31.74 -10.75 -0.91
N ASP A 922 -33.04 -10.72 -1.20
CA ASP A 922 -33.82 -11.89 -1.65
C ASP A 922 -33.43 -12.31 -3.08
N PHE A 923 -33.15 -11.34 -3.95
CA PHE A 923 -32.73 -11.54 -5.34
C PHE A 923 -31.28 -11.04 -5.57
N PRO A 924 -30.25 -11.72 -5.02
CA PRO A 924 -28.87 -11.25 -5.08
C PRO A 924 -28.24 -11.28 -6.49
N ARG A 925 -28.86 -11.99 -7.44
CA ARG A 925 -28.52 -12.01 -8.88
C ARG A 925 -29.51 -11.23 -9.75
N GLY A 926 -30.41 -10.45 -9.13
CA GLY A 926 -31.55 -9.82 -9.78
C GLY A 926 -32.63 -10.83 -10.19
N ALA A 927 -33.83 -10.32 -10.47
CA ALA A 927 -34.94 -11.11 -11.00
C ALA A 927 -35.73 -10.25 -11.98
N THR A 928 -36.17 -10.86 -13.09
CA THR A 928 -37.15 -10.25 -14.00
C THR A 928 -38.48 -10.92 -13.69
N ILE A 929 -39.36 -10.22 -12.99
CA ILE A 929 -40.71 -10.70 -12.67
C ILE A 929 -41.69 -9.69 -13.30
N PRO A 930 -42.51 -10.10 -14.29
CA PRO A 930 -43.54 -9.25 -14.86
C PRO A 930 -44.47 -8.66 -13.78
N ASP A 931 -44.87 -7.40 -13.96
CA ASP A 931 -45.75 -6.64 -13.07
C ASP A 931 -45.37 -6.62 -11.57
N TYR A 932 -44.10 -6.88 -11.24
CA TYR A 932 -43.62 -6.99 -9.86
C TYR A 932 -43.86 -5.71 -9.04
N THR A 933 -44.82 -5.80 -8.13
CA THR A 933 -45.08 -4.79 -7.12
C THR A 933 -44.51 -5.24 -5.77
N CYS A 934 -43.57 -4.46 -5.24
CA CYS A 934 -42.88 -4.76 -3.99
C CYS A 934 -43.84 -4.71 -2.78
N GLN A 935 -44.06 -5.85 -2.13
CA GLN A 935 -44.95 -6.01 -0.97
C GLN A 935 -44.27 -5.73 0.39
N HIS A 936 -43.00 -5.32 0.40
CA HIS A 936 -42.26 -5.07 1.63
C HIS A 936 -42.68 -3.75 2.29
N GLY A 937 -42.84 -3.74 3.62
CA GLY A 937 -43.09 -2.51 4.39
C GLY A 937 -41.85 -1.62 4.49
N ASP A 938 -42.06 -0.33 4.74
CA ASP A 938 -41.00 0.71 4.76
C ASP A 938 -39.77 0.39 5.62
N LYS A 939 -39.95 -0.30 6.75
CA LYS A 939 -38.84 -0.72 7.64
C LYS A 939 -37.93 -1.80 7.02
N ASP A 940 -38.44 -2.58 6.08
CA ASP A 940 -37.69 -3.62 5.38
C ASP A 940 -37.25 -3.14 3.97
N ARG A 941 -37.93 -2.13 3.40
CA ARG A 941 -37.50 -1.38 2.22
C ARG A 941 -36.31 -0.45 2.49
N GLY A 942 -36.29 0.22 3.64
CA GLY A 942 -35.27 1.22 4.00
C GLY A 942 -33.94 0.64 4.51
N TRP A 943 -32.96 1.52 4.73
CA TRP A 943 -31.66 1.18 5.31
C TRP A 943 -30.98 2.37 5.99
N ILE A 944 -29.92 2.08 6.77
CA ILE A 944 -29.03 3.14 7.29
C ILE A 944 -28.04 3.54 6.21
N SER A 945 -28.02 4.82 5.86
CA SER A 945 -26.97 5.39 5.02
C SER A 945 -26.07 6.33 5.83
N THR A 946 -24.82 6.45 5.39
CA THR A 946 -23.98 7.60 5.69
C THR A 946 -23.86 8.37 4.37
N CYS A 947 -24.29 9.62 4.32
CA CYS A 947 -24.39 10.40 3.07
C CYS A 947 -24.07 11.88 3.29
N THR A 948 -23.84 12.63 2.21
CA THR A 948 -23.69 14.10 2.29
C THR A 948 -25.07 14.78 2.38
N SER A 949 -25.12 15.99 2.93
CA SER A 949 -26.36 16.80 2.93
C SER A 949 -26.86 17.12 1.52
N ILE A 950 -25.96 17.27 0.54
CA ILE A 950 -26.29 17.55 -0.85
C ILE A 950 -26.91 16.33 -1.55
N GLU A 951 -26.30 15.15 -1.40
CA GLU A 951 -26.82 13.88 -1.94
C GLU A 951 -28.17 13.51 -1.30
N LEU A 952 -28.33 13.79 0.00
CA LEU A 952 -29.60 13.63 0.70
C LEU A 952 -30.68 14.59 0.21
N GLY A 953 -30.34 15.86 -0.05
CA GLY A 953 -31.28 16.85 -0.58
C GLY A 953 -31.84 16.42 -1.95
N GLU A 954 -30.96 15.96 -2.84
CA GLU A 954 -31.36 15.39 -4.14
C GLU A 954 -32.29 14.17 -3.97
N ALA A 955 -31.98 13.27 -3.03
CA ALA A 955 -32.83 12.11 -2.76
C ALA A 955 -34.21 12.48 -2.22
N LEU A 956 -34.31 13.43 -1.29
CA LEU A 956 -35.59 13.91 -0.77
C LEU A 956 -36.45 14.55 -1.88
N ASN A 957 -35.84 15.36 -2.76
CA ASN A 957 -36.51 15.90 -3.95
C ASN A 957 -37.05 14.79 -4.89
N ASN A 958 -36.37 13.64 -4.95
CA ASN A 958 -36.78 12.44 -5.69
C ASN A 958 -37.69 11.50 -4.88
N GLY A 959 -38.38 11.99 -3.84
CA GLY A 959 -39.41 11.25 -3.10
C GLY A 959 -38.90 10.22 -2.08
N TYR A 960 -37.60 10.24 -1.74
CA TYR A 960 -37.11 9.51 -0.57
C TYR A 960 -37.59 10.17 0.72
N LYS A 961 -37.59 9.42 1.83
CA LYS A 961 -37.93 9.93 3.18
C LYS A 961 -36.87 9.53 4.20
N VAL A 962 -36.62 10.37 5.20
CA VAL A 962 -35.80 10.02 6.38
C VAL A 962 -36.72 9.89 7.58
N ILE A 963 -36.64 8.74 8.27
CA ILE A 963 -37.40 8.49 9.51
C ILE A 963 -36.53 8.40 10.76
N LYS A 964 -35.20 8.22 10.62
CA LYS A 964 -34.29 8.36 11.77
C LYS A 964 -33.02 9.12 11.45
N TYR A 965 -32.55 9.91 12.41
CA TYR A 965 -31.32 10.69 12.34
C TYR A 965 -30.45 10.37 13.56
N PHE A 966 -29.26 9.83 13.35
CA PHE A 966 -28.43 9.28 14.44
C PHE A 966 -27.24 10.16 14.80
N ARG A 967 -26.54 10.68 13.79
CA ARG A 967 -25.27 11.42 13.93
C ARG A 967 -25.05 12.36 12.76
N ALA A 968 -24.24 13.40 12.97
CA ALA A 968 -23.68 14.20 11.89
C ALA A 968 -22.24 14.65 12.15
N LEU A 969 -21.53 14.95 11.07
CA LEU A 969 -20.34 15.78 11.03
C LEU A 969 -20.73 17.09 10.34
N HIS A 970 -20.97 18.12 11.14
CA HIS A 970 -21.36 19.43 10.66
C HIS A 970 -20.14 20.29 10.37
N TYR A 971 -20.08 20.86 9.17
CA TYR A 971 -19.05 21.82 8.76
C TYR A 971 -19.63 23.23 8.78
N GLU A 972 -19.01 24.09 9.59
CA GLU A 972 -19.43 25.49 9.77
C GLU A 972 -19.02 26.38 8.59
N ASN A 973 -17.86 26.10 8.00
CA ASN A 973 -17.27 26.90 6.92
C ASN A 973 -17.20 26.09 5.62
N TRP A 974 -17.50 26.76 4.51
CA TRP A 974 -17.45 26.23 3.14
C TRP A 974 -16.80 27.28 2.23
N ASP A 975 -16.07 26.83 1.18
CA ASP A 975 -15.39 27.71 0.22
C ASP A 975 -15.63 27.17 -1.21
N SER A 976 -16.16 28.02 -2.09
CA SER A 976 -16.45 27.75 -3.50
C SER A 976 -15.24 27.98 -4.41
N GLU A 977 -14.28 28.81 -3.98
CA GLU A 977 -13.09 29.18 -4.73
C GLU A 977 -11.91 28.21 -4.51
N LEU A 978 -11.97 27.39 -3.44
CA LEU A 978 -10.93 26.43 -3.01
C LEU A 978 -10.22 25.69 -4.15
N PHE A 979 -10.99 25.14 -5.10
CA PHE A 979 -10.44 24.43 -6.26
C PHE A 979 -10.58 25.21 -7.57
N LYS A 980 -11.35 26.30 -7.59
CA LYS A 980 -11.71 27.04 -8.80
C LYS A 980 -10.48 27.63 -9.48
N GLY A 981 -9.54 28.21 -8.73
CA GLY A 981 -8.25 28.65 -9.26
C GLY A 981 -7.46 27.54 -9.98
N TYR A 982 -7.44 26.33 -9.41
CA TYR A 982 -6.76 25.17 -10.01
C TYR A 982 -7.48 24.66 -11.27
N VAL A 983 -8.81 24.60 -11.23
CA VAL A 983 -9.59 24.18 -12.40
C VAL A 983 -9.46 25.21 -13.53
N SER A 984 -9.59 26.50 -13.25
CA SER A 984 -9.46 27.56 -14.26
C SER A 984 -8.08 27.59 -14.91
N GLU A 985 -6.99 27.36 -14.15
CA GLU A 985 -5.63 27.26 -14.69
C GLU A 985 -5.52 26.17 -15.77
N PHE A 986 -5.84 24.91 -15.42
CA PHE A 986 -5.69 23.79 -16.36
C PHE A 986 -6.84 23.68 -17.37
N MET A 987 -8.01 24.27 -17.10
CA MET A 987 -9.10 24.35 -18.08
C MET A 987 -8.78 25.37 -19.17
N ARG A 988 -8.23 26.54 -18.83
CA ARG A 988 -7.69 27.50 -19.80
C ARG A 988 -6.68 26.83 -20.72
N MET A 989 -5.69 26.14 -20.15
CA MET A 989 -4.68 25.39 -20.93
C MET A 989 -5.32 24.32 -21.83
N LYS A 990 -6.36 23.60 -21.35
CA LYS A 990 -7.12 22.63 -22.16
C LYS A 990 -7.90 23.29 -23.29
N ILE A 991 -8.50 24.46 -23.08
CA ILE A 991 -9.28 25.19 -24.09
C ILE A 991 -8.34 25.76 -25.16
N HIS A 992 -7.29 26.48 -24.76
CA HIS A 992 -6.23 26.95 -25.65
C HIS A 992 -5.70 25.84 -26.56
N ALA A 993 -5.27 24.72 -25.96
CA ALA A 993 -4.75 23.55 -26.69
C ALA A 993 -5.82 22.73 -27.44
N SER A 994 -7.11 23.06 -27.32
CA SER A 994 -8.16 22.48 -28.16
C SER A 994 -8.43 23.29 -29.43
N GLY A 995 -8.07 24.59 -29.45
CA GLY A 995 -8.57 25.54 -30.44
C GLY A 995 -10.07 25.82 -30.29
N PHE A 996 -10.65 26.52 -31.26
CA PHE A 996 -12.09 26.75 -31.31
C PHE A 996 -12.86 25.47 -31.75
N PRO A 997 -14.04 25.17 -31.16
CA PRO A 997 -14.90 24.07 -31.60
C PRO A 997 -15.35 24.16 -33.08
N LYS A 998 -15.74 23.01 -33.67
CA LYS A 998 -16.44 22.96 -34.97
C LYS A 998 -17.61 23.98 -34.96
N GLY A 999 -17.79 24.73 -36.05
CA GLY A 999 -18.86 25.72 -36.19
C GLY A 999 -18.60 27.09 -35.56
N ILE A 1000 -17.49 27.29 -34.83
CA ILE A 1000 -16.97 28.60 -34.46
C ILE A 1000 -15.89 28.98 -35.50
N ASP A 1001 -16.34 29.71 -36.51
CA ASP A 1001 -15.68 29.93 -37.81
C ASP A 1001 -15.50 31.42 -38.17
N THR A 1002 -15.99 32.30 -37.31
CA THR A 1002 -16.17 33.74 -37.57
C THR A 1002 -15.87 34.53 -36.31
N GLN A 1003 -15.24 35.70 -36.47
CA GLN A 1003 -14.77 36.53 -35.34
C GLN A 1003 -15.86 36.81 -34.29
N LEU A 1004 -17.09 37.07 -34.72
CA LEU A 1004 -18.22 37.29 -33.81
C LEU A 1004 -18.53 36.07 -32.92
N LYS A 1005 -18.41 34.85 -33.47
CA LYS A 1005 -18.57 33.59 -32.72
C LYS A 1005 -17.37 33.33 -31.80
N GLU A 1006 -16.15 33.59 -32.25
CA GLU A 1006 -14.93 33.46 -31.44
C GLU A 1006 -14.98 34.38 -30.21
N GLU A 1007 -15.32 35.65 -30.40
CA GLU A 1007 -15.45 36.64 -29.33
C GLU A 1007 -16.60 36.30 -28.38
N LYS A 1008 -17.73 35.81 -28.90
CA LYS A 1008 -18.84 35.30 -28.08
C LYS A 1008 -18.39 34.12 -27.22
N PHE A 1009 -17.66 33.15 -27.78
CA PHE A 1009 -17.11 32.01 -27.05
C PHE A 1009 -16.13 32.45 -25.94
N ILE A 1010 -15.26 33.41 -26.22
CA ILE A 1010 -14.31 33.98 -25.24
C ILE A 1010 -15.05 34.70 -24.10
N ARG A 1011 -16.07 35.53 -24.43
CA ARG A 1011 -16.93 36.18 -23.43
C ARG A 1011 -17.65 35.16 -22.57
N GLU A 1012 -18.31 34.17 -23.16
CA GLU A 1012 -19.01 33.10 -22.43
C GLU A 1012 -18.07 32.29 -21.52
N CYS A 1013 -16.81 32.05 -21.93
CA CYS A 1013 -15.81 31.40 -21.06
C CYS A 1013 -15.50 32.22 -19.79
N GLN A 1014 -15.40 33.54 -19.93
CA GLN A 1014 -15.14 34.44 -18.81
C GLN A 1014 -16.39 34.67 -17.95
N GLU A 1015 -17.56 34.86 -18.55
CA GLU A 1015 -18.82 35.18 -17.89
C GLU A 1015 -19.40 33.96 -17.13
N LYS A 1016 -19.46 32.78 -17.78
CA LYS A 1016 -20.04 31.57 -17.17
C LYS A 1016 -19.10 30.89 -16.16
N PHE A 1017 -17.78 30.99 -16.34
CA PHE A 1017 -16.80 30.18 -15.58
C PHE A 1017 -15.63 30.95 -14.96
N GLY A 1018 -15.46 32.25 -15.26
CA GLY A 1018 -14.29 33.02 -14.84
C GLY A 1018 -12.99 32.58 -15.52
N ILE A 1019 -13.06 32.00 -16.72
CA ILE A 1019 -11.88 31.47 -17.45
C ILE A 1019 -11.49 32.46 -18.55
N TYR A 1020 -10.44 33.23 -18.30
CA TYR A 1020 -9.87 34.17 -19.27
C TYR A 1020 -9.17 33.43 -20.43
N ILE A 1021 -9.65 33.63 -21.65
CA ILE A 1021 -9.12 33.01 -22.88
C ILE A 1021 -8.42 34.07 -23.75
N GLU A 1022 -7.10 33.99 -23.83
CA GLU A 1022 -6.28 34.72 -24.80
C GLU A 1022 -6.50 34.14 -26.21
N LYS A 1023 -6.96 34.93 -27.18
CA LYS A 1023 -7.32 34.46 -28.53
C LYS A 1023 -6.11 33.93 -29.30
N GLU A 1024 -4.96 34.55 -29.10
CA GLU A 1024 -3.68 34.28 -29.76
C GLU A 1024 -3.12 32.89 -29.40
N LYS A 1025 -3.65 32.27 -28.34
CA LYS A 1025 -3.27 30.95 -27.83
C LYS A 1025 -4.29 29.85 -28.17
N MET A 1026 -5.34 30.15 -28.94
CA MET A 1026 -6.34 29.16 -29.40
C MET A 1026 -5.83 28.28 -30.54
N VAL A 1027 -4.66 27.66 -30.35
CA VAL A 1027 -3.96 26.83 -31.33
C VAL A 1027 -4.05 25.36 -30.91
N PRO A 1028 -4.63 24.46 -31.73
CA PRO A 1028 -4.72 23.03 -31.41
C PRO A 1028 -3.35 22.40 -31.12
N ASP A 1029 -3.24 21.77 -29.94
CA ASP A 1029 -2.05 21.06 -29.45
C ASP A 1029 -2.50 19.80 -28.69
N LYS A 1030 -2.32 18.63 -29.30
CA LYS A 1030 -2.77 17.35 -28.72
C LYS A 1030 -2.05 17.04 -27.40
N ALA A 1031 -0.75 17.34 -27.32
CA ALA A 1031 0.08 17.09 -26.14
C ALA A 1031 -0.39 17.93 -24.95
N MET A 1032 -0.53 19.24 -25.13
CA MET A 1032 -0.96 20.16 -24.07
C MET A 1032 -2.43 19.95 -23.69
N ARG A 1033 -3.29 19.58 -24.64
CA ARG A 1033 -4.68 19.17 -24.37
C ARG A 1033 -4.73 17.89 -23.51
N TYR A 1034 -3.89 16.90 -23.82
CA TYR A 1034 -3.77 15.65 -23.06
C TYR A 1034 -3.22 15.90 -21.65
N ILE A 1035 -2.10 16.62 -21.51
CA ILE A 1035 -1.49 16.98 -20.22
C ILE A 1035 -2.51 17.74 -19.35
N SER A 1036 -3.22 18.71 -19.91
CA SER A 1036 -4.19 19.52 -19.17
C SER A 1036 -5.39 18.68 -18.70
N LYS A 1037 -5.97 17.83 -19.57
CA LYS A 1037 -7.04 16.87 -19.19
C LYS A 1037 -6.55 15.90 -18.10
N LEU A 1038 -5.29 15.47 -18.15
CA LEU A 1038 -4.70 14.58 -17.17
C LEU A 1038 -4.48 15.27 -15.80
N MET A 1039 -4.02 16.53 -15.78
CA MET A 1039 -3.84 17.31 -14.55
C MET A 1039 -5.18 17.55 -13.83
N LEU A 1040 -6.18 18.04 -14.58
CA LEU A 1040 -7.56 18.26 -14.11
C LEU A 1040 -8.14 17.04 -13.39
N ASN A 1041 -8.07 15.87 -14.03
CA ASN A 1041 -8.66 14.64 -13.48
C ASN A 1041 -7.81 14.01 -12.35
N SER A 1042 -6.50 14.26 -12.31
CA SER A 1042 -5.58 13.60 -11.37
C SER A 1042 -5.56 14.22 -9.97
N LEU A 1043 -5.93 15.49 -9.79
CA LEU A 1043 -5.99 16.12 -8.47
C LEU A 1043 -7.06 15.46 -7.58
N TRP A 1044 -8.29 15.32 -8.10
CA TRP A 1044 -9.42 14.71 -7.37
C TRP A 1044 -9.11 13.27 -6.95
N GLY A 1045 -8.53 12.50 -7.87
CA GLY A 1045 -8.03 11.15 -7.60
C GLY A 1045 -7.07 11.07 -6.41
N ARG A 1046 -6.29 12.12 -6.13
CA ARG A 1046 -5.38 12.14 -4.97
C ARG A 1046 -6.11 12.30 -3.64
N PHE A 1047 -7.13 13.16 -3.57
CA PHE A 1047 -7.97 13.34 -2.39
C PHE A 1047 -8.77 12.07 -2.03
N SER A 1048 -9.12 11.29 -3.06
CA SER A 1048 -9.87 10.03 -2.95
C SER A 1048 -9.10 8.80 -2.40
N LEU A 1049 -7.79 8.92 -2.17
CA LEU A 1049 -6.93 7.75 -1.94
C LEU A 1049 -7.20 7.05 -0.60
N ARG A 1050 -7.42 5.73 -0.67
CA ARG A 1050 -7.31 4.84 0.49
C ARG A 1050 -5.85 4.80 0.97
N LYS A 1051 -5.61 5.17 2.23
CA LYS A 1051 -4.41 4.73 2.97
C LYS A 1051 -4.70 3.34 3.59
N TYR A 1052 -3.66 2.68 4.10
CA TYR A 1052 -3.79 1.45 4.91
C TYR A 1052 -4.76 1.68 6.09
N PRO A 1053 -5.47 0.64 6.57
CA PRO A 1053 -6.87 0.73 6.97
C PRO A 1053 -7.18 1.78 8.04
N ASN A 1054 -8.42 2.28 8.00
CA ASN A 1054 -9.00 3.28 8.91
C ASN A 1054 -8.43 4.71 8.72
N LYS A 1055 -8.17 5.13 7.47
CA LYS A 1055 -7.81 6.51 7.14
C LYS A 1055 -8.61 7.00 5.94
N GLU A 1056 -9.38 8.05 6.19
CA GLU A 1056 -10.52 8.42 5.36
C GLU A 1056 -10.15 9.48 4.32
N SER A 1057 -11.00 9.58 3.29
CA SER A 1057 -10.77 10.35 2.07
C SER A 1057 -11.75 11.52 2.01
N TYR A 1058 -11.38 12.64 1.38
CA TYR A 1058 -12.30 13.76 1.16
C TYR A 1058 -13.52 13.35 0.31
N HIS A 1059 -14.64 14.05 0.53
CA HIS A 1059 -15.96 13.58 0.11
C HIS A 1059 -16.38 14.07 -1.27
N ARG A 1060 -17.07 13.17 -1.98
CA ARG A 1060 -17.82 13.52 -3.18
C ARG A 1060 -19.11 14.19 -2.74
N PHE A 1061 -19.22 15.48 -2.98
CA PHE A 1061 -20.42 16.28 -2.65
C PHE A 1061 -21.47 16.30 -3.77
N THR A 1062 -21.33 15.45 -4.80
CA THR A 1062 -21.86 15.76 -6.13
C THR A 1062 -22.41 14.56 -6.91
N SER A 1063 -23.72 14.63 -7.14
CA SER A 1063 -24.60 13.71 -7.88
C SER A 1063 -25.10 14.33 -9.20
N ARG A 1064 -24.32 15.22 -9.84
CA ARG A 1064 -24.76 16.01 -11.02
C ARG A 1064 -25.38 15.19 -12.15
N THR A 1065 -24.86 14.00 -12.43
CA THR A 1065 -25.41 13.07 -13.43
C THR A 1065 -26.87 12.70 -13.10
N THR A 1066 -27.18 12.46 -11.82
CA THR A 1066 -28.53 12.12 -11.36
C THR A 1066 -29.49 13.31 -11.52
N LYS A 1067 -29.06 14.51 -11.11
CA LYS A 1067 -29.88 15.72 -11.19
C LYS A 1067 -30.28 16.06 -12.63
N PHE A 1068 -29.30 16.10 -13.55
CA PHE A 1068 -29.58 16.35 -14.98
C PHE A 1068 -30.53 15.33 -15.60
N CYS A 1069 -30.36 14.04 -15.29
CA CYS A 1069 -31.23 13.01 -15.84
C CYS A 1069 -32.63 13.02 -15.21
N GLY A 1070 -32.76 13.39 -13.93
CA GLY A 1070 -34.05 13.47 -13.23
C GLY A 1070 -34.89 14.69 -13.63
N GLU A 1071 -34.27 15.85 -13.84
CA GLU A 1071 -34.99 17.09 -14.16
C GLU A 1071 -35.44 17.17 -15.63
N GLN A 1072 -34.74 16.51 -16.57
CA GLN A 1072 -34.99 16.66 -18.02
C GLN A 1072 -35.55 15.41 -18.74
N ILE A 1073 -35.37 14.18 -18.24
CA ILE A 1073 -35.89 12.97 -18.91
C ILE A 1073 -37.37 12.76 -18.56
N ASN A 1074 -38.24 13.61 -19.10
CA ASN A 1074 -39.65 13.67 -18.75
C ASN A 1074 -40.56 13.06 -19.84
N ARG A 1075 -41.13 11.88 -19.55
CA ARG A 1075 -42.27 11.21 -20.24
C ARG A 1075 -42.17 10.88 -21.75
N SER A 1076 -41.15 11.33 -22.49
CA SER A 1076 -41.03 11.08 -23.95
C SER A 1076 -39.82 10.23 -24.37
N CYS A 1077 -38.93 9.85 -23.45
CA CYS A 1077 -37.59 9.37 -23.79
C CYS A 1077 -37.16 8.19 -22.92
N SER A 1078 -36.43 7.23 -23.49
CA SER A 1078 -35.99 6.00 -22.80
C SER A 1078 -34.48 6.00 -22.58
N LEU A 1079 -34.04 6.01 -21.33
CA LEU A 1079 -32.63 5.83 -20.97
C LEU A 1079 -32.21 4.38 -21.27
N LEU A 1080 -31.18 4.19 -22.10
CA LEU A 1080 -30.68 2.87 -22.52
C LEU A 1080 -29.45 2.44 -21.71
N TYR A 1081 -28.51 3.38 -21.47
CA TYR A 1081 -27.29 3.15 -20.69
C TYR A 1081 -26.82 4.45 -20.03
N GLY A 1082 -26.28 4.32 -18.81
CA GLY A 1082 -25.58 5.41 -18.13
C GLY A 1082 -24.17 5.01 -17.74
N ASP A 1083 -23.23 5.95 -17.85
CA ASP A 1083 -21.95 5.91 -17.18
C ASP A 1083 -21.81 7.09 -16.21
N THR A 1084 -20.60 7.32 -15.73
CA THR A 1084 -20.24 8.34 -14.74
C THR A 1084 -20.48 9.75 -15.29
N ASP A 1085 -20.10 9.94 -16.54
CA ASP A 1085 -19.97 11.18 -17.29
C ASP A 1085 -20.70 11.17 -18.63
N SER A 1086 -21.40 10.09 -19.00
CA SER A 1086 -22.18 10.02 -20.25
C SER A 1086 -23.48 9.22 -20.15
N VAL A 1087 -24.42 9.53 -21.03
CA VAL A 1087 -25.76 8.91 -21.12
C VAL A 1087 -26.16 8.62 -22.57
N LEU A 1088 -26.69 7.42 -22.78
CA LEU A 1088 -27.22 6.92 -24.04
C LEU A 1088 -28.73 6.72 -23.87
N PHE A 1089 -29.53 7.35 -24.71
CA PHE A 1089 -30.99 7.33 -24.61
C PHE A 1089 -31.63 7.36 -26.01
N SER A 1090 -32.86 6.87 -26.11
CA SER A 1090 -33.70 7.04 -27.31
C SER A 1090 -34.82 8.04 -27.08
N TYR A 1091 -35.22 8.69 -28.17
CA TYR A 1091 -36.26 9.72 -28.19
C TYR A 1091 -36.86 9.86 -29.61
N PRO A 1092 -38.10 10.37 -29.74
CA PRO A 1092 -38.77 10.54 -31.03
C PRO A 1092 -38.02 11.47 -32.00
N LYS A 1093 -38.09 11.18 -33.31
CA LYS A 1093 -37.37 11.90 -34.36
C LYS A 1093 -37.96 13.27 -34.71
N ASP A 1094 -39.26 13.43 -34.51
CA ASP A 1094 -40.02 14.68 -34.63
C ASP A 1094 -39.66 15.70 -33.54
N LYS A 1095 -38.96 15.27 -32.50
CA LYS A 1095 -38.58 16.11 -31.35
C LYS A 1095 -37.09 16.44 -31.34
N GLU A 1096 -36.79 17.61 -30.78
CA GLU A 1096 -35.44 17.99 -30.38
C GLU A 1096 -34.92 17.06 -29.27
N SER A 1097 -33.60 17.12 -29.02
CA SER A 1097 -33.02 16.35 -27.91
C SER A 1097 -33.57 16.83 -26.56
N PRO A 1098 -34.03 15.93 -25.67
CA PRO A 1098 -34.46 16.29 -24.31
C PRO A 1098 -33.32 16.86 -23.46
N LEU A 1099 -32.07 16.62 -23.87
CA LEU A 1099 -30.85 17.10 -23.22
C LEU A 1099 -30.11 18.04 -24.19
N SER A 1100 -29.93 19.29 -23.80
CA SER A 1100 -29.26 20.31 -24.62
C SER A 1100 -27.77 20.02 -24.81
N SER A 1101 -27.30 20.02 -26.05
CA SER A 1101 -25.87 19.92 -26.38
C SER A 1101 -25.17 21.29 -26.38
N GLY A 1102 -23.90 21.32 -26.00
CA GLY A 1102 -23.07 22.52 -25.91
C GLY A 1102 -21.59 22.24 -25.65
N TYR A 1103 -20.73 23.20 -26.03
CA TYR A 1103 -19.27 23.03 -26.05
C TYR A 1103 -18.56 23.49 -24.77
N HIS A 1104 -19.28 24.06 -23.80
CA HIS A 1104 -18.66 24.64 -22.59
C HIS A 1104 -18.46 23.65 -21.44
N LEU A 1105 -17.76 24.11 -20.41
CA LEU A 1105 -17.41 23.34 -19.22
C LEU A 1105 -18.65 22.83 -18.47
N GLY A 1106 -18.91 21.52 -18.54
CA GLY A 1106 -20.05 20.88 -17.87
C GLY A 1106 -21.35 20.87 -18.67
N GLU A 1107 -21.37 21.40 -19.90
CA GLU A 1107 -22.42 21.09 -20.87
C GLU A 1107 -22.22 19.65 -21.42
N LEU A 1108 -23.23 19.10 -22.10
CA LEU A 1108 -23.19 17.78 -22.75
C LEU A 1108 -22.81 17.94 -24.24
N ALA A 1109 -22.04 17.02 -24.81
CA ALA A 1109 -21.74 16.98 -26.26
C ALA A 1109 -21.98 15.58 -26.83
N GLU A 1110 -22.30 15.45 -28.13
CA GLU A 1110 -22.43 14.12 -28.75
C GLU A 1110 -21.06 13.46 -28.90
N GLU A 1111 -20.89 12.27 -28.32
CA GLU A 1111 -19.66 11.46 -28.43
C GLU A 1111 -19.43 10.97 -29.88
N TYR A 1112 -20.50 10.93 -30.70
CA TYR A 1112 -20.49 10.45 -32.09
C TYR A 1112 -21.22 11.40 -33.05
N GLU A 1113 -20.95 12.71 -32.97
CA GLU A 1113 -21.52 13.76 -33.86
C GLU A 1113 -21.57 13.38 -35.35
N ASP A 1114 -20.55 12.70 -35.87
CA ASP A 1114 -20.41 12.34 -37.29
C ASP A 1114 -21.16 11.03 -37.68
N PHE A 1115 -21.89 10.38 -36.74
CA PHE A 1115 -22.55 9.08 -36.94
C PHE A 1115 -24.03 9.06 -36.47
N ASN A 1116 -24.85 8.25 -37.13
CA ASN A 1116 -26.17 7.85 -36.66
C ASN A 1116 -26.07 6.49 -35.94
N ILE A 1117 -26.41 6.44 -34.64
CA ILE A 1117 -26.46 5.18 -33.89
C ILE A 1117 -27.73 4.42 -34.30
N LYS A 1118 -27.57 3.18 -34.74
CA LYS A 1118 -28.67 2.30 -35.19
C LYS A 1118 -29.07 1.27 -34.13
N GLU A 1119 -28.09 0.70 -33.44
CA GLU A 1119 -28.34 -0.42 -32.52
C GLU A 1119 -27.46 -0.34 -31.28
N TYR A 1120 -28.04 -0.61 -30.11
CA TYR A 1120 -27.38 -0.72 -28.82
C TYR A 1120 -27.55 -2.13 -28.23
N ILE A 1121 -26.45 -2.67 -27.68
CA ILE A 1121 -26.47 -3.91 -26.90
C ILE A 1121 -25.76 -3.64 -25.56
N GLY A 1122 -26.46 -3.88 -24.46
CA GLY A 1122 -25.99 -3.68 -23.10
C GLY A 1122 -25.93 -5.00 -22.32
N ALA A 1123 -24.73 -5.47 -22.02
CA ALA A 1123 -24.57 -6.61 -21.13
C ALA A 1123 -24.50 -6.12 -19.67
N ALA A 1124 -23.46 -5.36 -19.31
CA ALA A 1124 -23.19 -4.99 -17.93
C ALA A 1124 -22.46 -3.64 -17.80
N CYS A 1125 -22.10 -3.28 -16.57
CA CYS A 1125 -21.34 -2.06 -16.24
C CYS A 1125 -20.04 -1.94 -17.05
N LYS A 1126 -20.01 -1.07 -18.08
CA LYS A 1126 -18.92 -0.93 -19.08
C LYS A 1126 -18.67 -2.22 -19.90
N ALA A 1127 -19.74 -2.93 -20.23
CA ALA A 1127 -19.77 -4.01 -21.23
C ALA A 1127 -20.95 -3.75 -22.18
N TYR A 1128 -20.68 -3.08 -23.30
CA TYR A 1128 -21.68 -2.73 -24.30
C TYR A 1128 -21.11 -2.70 -25.73
N ALA A 1129 -22.01 -2.76 -26.72
CA ALA A 1129 -21.70 -2.62 -28.13
C ALA A 1129 -22.65 -1.63 -28.83
N LEU A 1130 -22.17 -0.99 -29.90
CA LEU A 1130 -22.96 -0.11 -30.78
C LEU A 1130 -22.79 -0.51 -32.24
N LYS A 1131 -23.88 -0.43 -33.01
CA LYS A 1131 -23.87 -0.40 -34.48
C LYS A 1131 -24.21 1.01 -34.94
N MET A 1132 -23.38 1.58 -35.81
CA MET A 1132 -23.45 2.99 -36.22
C MET A 1132 -23.28 3.10 -37.74
N VAL A 1133 -23.86 4.17 -38.32
CA VAL A 1133 -23.74 4.51 -39.74
C VAL A 1133 -23.16 5.91 -39.85
N GLU A 1134 -22.08 6.08 -40.62
CA GLU A 1134 -21.42 7.36 -40.85
C GLU A 1134 -22.33 8.31 -41.65
N LYS A 1135 -22.52 9.56 -41.17
CA LYS A 1135 -23.53 10.48 -41.73
C LYS A 1135 -23.24 10.91 -43.16
N GLU A 1136 -21.96 11.03 -43.54
CA GLU A 1136 -21.54 11.47 -44.88
C GLU A 1136 -21.45 10.31 -45.89
N THR A 1137 -20.94 9.14 -45.47
CA THR A 1137 -20.58 8.05 -46.39
C THR A 1137 -21.59 6.90 -46.43
N GLY A 1138 -22.54 6.87 -45.48
CA GLY A 1138 -23.47 5.74 -45.29
C GLY A 1138 -22.79 4.46 -44.79
N LYS A 1139 -21.50 4.48 -44.45
CA LYS A 1139 -20.73 3.29 -44.09
C LYS A 1139 -21.06 2.78 -42.70
N GLU A 1140 -21.32 1.48 -42.58
CA GLU A 1140 -21.52 0.82 -41.29
C GLU A 1140 -20.22 0.69 -40.48
N LYS A 1141 -20.33 0.85 -39.16
CA LYS A 1141 -19.24 0.75 -38.20
C LYS A 1141 -19.76 0.15 -36.89
N SER A 1142 -19.21 -0.99 -36.50
CA SER A 1142 -19.49 -1.61 -35.20
C SER A 1142 -18.43 -1.23 -34.17
N MET A 1143 -18.82 -1.20 -32.90
CA MET A 1143 -17.93 -0.94 -31.77
C MET A 1143 -18.29 -1.86 -30.60
N LEU A 1144 -17.27 -2.34 -29.89
CA LEU A 1144 -17.41 -3.13 -28.67
C LEU A 1144 -16.52 -2.54 -27.56
N LYS A 1145 -17.10 -2.21 -26.39
CA LYS A 1145 -16.38 -1.77 -25.18
C LYS A 1145 -16.67 -2.76 -24.05
N VAL A 1146 -15.72 -3.65 -23.71
CA VAL A 1146 -15.85 -4.61 -22.60
C VAL A 1146 -14.73 -4.45 -21.57
N ARG A 1147 -15.09 -4.00 -20.37
CA ARG A 1147 -14.16 -3.69 -19.28
C ARG A 1147 -13.39 -4.93 -18.80
N GLY A 1148 -12.06 -4.79 -18.70
CA GLY A 1148 -11.18 -5.83 -18.14
C GLY A 1148 -10.71 -6.86 -19.17
N ILE A 1149 -11.32 -6.90 -20.36
CA ILE A 1149 -10.86 -7.65 -21.53
C ILE A 1149 -10.08 -6.68 -22.43
N THR A 1150 -8.92 -7.13 -22.91
CA THR A 1150 -8.15 -6.40 -23.92
C THR A 1150 -8.45 -7.05 -25.25
N LEU A 1151 -9.05 -6.30 -26.17
CA LEU A 1151 -9.38 -6.73 -27.52
C LEU A 1151 -8.11 -6.70 -28.39
N THR A 1152 -7.28 -7.74 -28.30
CA THR A 1152 -6.20 -7.98 -29.28
C THR A 1152 -6.76 -8.72 -30.50
N SER A 1153 -6.01 -8.78 -31.61
CA SER A 1153 -6.42 -9.51 -32.83
C SER A 1153 -6.91 -10.94 -32.53
N ASP A 1154 -6.22 -11.68 -31.67
CA ASP A 1154 -6.61 -13.05 -31.30
C ASP A 1154 -7.87 -13.14 -30.42
N ILE A 1155 -8.17 -12.08 -29.65
CA ILE A 1155 -9.42 -11.98 -28.88
C ILE A 1155 -10.58 -11.58 -29.78
N CYS A 1156 -10.39 -10.64 -30.72
CA CYS A 1156 -11.42 -10.20 -31.66
C CYS A 1156 -11.96 -11.35 -32.54
N LYS A 1157 -11.12 -12.35 -32.84
CA LYS A 1157 -11.55 -13.59 -33.54
C LYS A 1157 -12.64 -14.38 -32.79
N LYS A 1158 -12.71 -14.26 -31.46
CA LYS A 1158 -13.73 -14.91 -30.62
C LYS A 1158 -14.83 -13.93 -30.16
N LEU A 1159 -14.42 -12.77 -29.65
CA LEU A 1159 -15.29 -11.77 -29.04
C LEU A 1159 -15.30 -10.49 -29.88
N HIS A 1160 -16.36 -10.33 -30.68
CA HIS A 1160 -16.63 -9.15 -31.51
C HIS A 1160 -18.12 -8.79 -31.42
N TYR A 1161 -18.61 -7.89 -32.27
CA TYR A 1161 -19.98 -7.38 -32.20
C TYR A 1161 -21.05 -8.50 -32.23
N SER A 1162 -21.01 -9.40 -33.21
CA SER A 1162 -22.02 -10.45 -33.39
C SER A 1162 -22.03 -11.47 -32.25
N THR A 1163 -20.87 -12.03 -31.89
CA THR A 1163 -20.79 -12.98 -30.76
C THR A 1163 -21.10 -12.35 -29.40
N PHE A 1164 -20.99 -11.03 -29.28
CA PHE A 1164 -21.49 -10.28 -28.12
C PHE A 1164 -23.02 -10.04 -28.19
N LYS A 1165 -23.60 -9.84 -29.38
CA LYS A 1165 -25.07 -9.76 -29.59
C LYS A 1165 -25.74 -11.10 -29.29
N GLU A 1166 -25.21 -12.19 -29.82
CA GLU A 1166 -25.70 -13.56 -29.61
C GLU A 1166 -25.72 -13.90 -28.11
N SER A 1167 -24.55 -13.81 -27.45
CA SER A 1167 -24.45 -14.02 -25.99
C SER A 1167 -25.29 -13.01 -25.17
N VAL A 1168 -25.51 -11.80 -25.70
CA VAL A 1168 -26.54 -10.81 -25.32
C VAL A 1168 -27.94 -11.43 -25.19
N MET A 1169 -28.48 -11.82 -26.35
CA MET A 1169 -29.87 -12.23 -26.54
C MET A 1169 -30.17 -13.62 -25.97
N ASP A 1170 -29.22 -14.55 -26.04
CA ASP A 1170 -29.40 -15.92 -25.53
C ASP A 1170 -29.53 -15.94 -24.00
N PHE A 1171 -28.78 -15.09 -23.28
CA PHE A 1171 -29.02 -14.85 -21.86
C PHE A 1171 -30.45 -14.30 -21.60
N GLY A 1172 -30.97 -13.47 -22.51
CA GLY A 1172 -32.34 -12.97 -22.45
C GLY A 1172 -33.38 -14.09 -22.51
N LYS A 1173 -33.31 -14.95 -23.54
CA LYS A 1173 -34.23 -16.09 -23.74
C LYS A 1173 -34.24 -17.04 -22.55
N ILE A 1174 -33.06 -17.44 -22.08
CA ILE A 1174 -32.89 -18.33 -20.91
C ILE A 1174 -33.57 -17.73 -19.66
N ARG A 1175 -33.67 -16.40 -19.58
CA ARG A 1175 -34.35 -15.69 -18.48
C ARG A 1175 -35.87 -15.66 -18.62
N GLU A 1176 -36.39 -15.60 -19.84
CA GLU A 1176 -37.83 -15.67 -20.14
C GLU A 1176 -38.36 -17.10 -19.96
N GLU A 1177 -37.57 -18.13 -20.30
CA GLU A 1177 -37.95 -19.54 -20.14
C GLU A 1177 -37.95 -20.04 -18.68
N ASN A 1178 -37.31 -19.32 -17.75
CA ASN A 1178 -37.07 -19.77 -16.37
C ASN A 1178 -37.61 -18.81 -15.30
N GLU A 1179 -38.81 -18.26 -15.51
CA GLU A 1179 -39.44 -17.16 -14.73
C GLU A 1179 -39.42 -17.28 -13.19
N ASN A 1180 -39.25 -18.50 -12.63
CA ASN A 1180 -39.41 -18.78 -11.20
C ASN A 1180 -38.20 -19.50 -10.52
N GLN A 1181 -37.00 -19.53 -11.13
CA GLN A 1181 -35.83 -20.21 -10.53
C GLN A 1181 -34.52 -19.39 -10.52
N GLU A 1182 -33.60 -19.71 -9.60
CA GLU A 1182 -32.21 -19.22 -9.69
C GLU A 1182 -31.52 -19.88 -10.90
N ILE A 1183 -31.37 -19.14 -12.00
CA ILE A 1183 -30.68 -19.63 -13.20
C ILE A 1183 -29.23 -19.98 -12.86
N SER A 1184 -28.92 -21.28 -12.90
CA SER A 1184 -27.57 -21.83 -12.79
C SER A 1184 -26.95 -21.98 -14.17
N ILE A 1185 -26.44 -20.87 -14.71
CA ILE A 1185 -25.65 -20.88 -15.96
C ILE A 1185 -24.41 -21.76 -15.75
N ASP A 1186 -24.38 -22.88 -16.47
CA ASP A 1186 -23.33 -23.89 -16.29
C ASP A 1186 -21.95 -23.33 -16.67
N ASP A 1187 -20.89 -23.97 -16.18
CA ASP A 1187 -19.54 -23.37 -16.30
C ASP A 1187 -18.82 -23.66 -17.63
N ASP A 1188 -19.52 -24.37 -18.53
CA ASP A 1188 -19.12 -24.74 -19.89
C ASP A 1188 -19.62 -23.77 -20.98
N GLU A 1189 -20.70 -23.00 -20.75
CA GLU A 1189 -21.19 -21.94 -21.68
C GLU A 1189 -20.28 -20.68 -21.73
N VAL A 1190 -19.01 -20.84 -21.35
CA VAL A 1190 -18.15 -19.73 -20.92
C VAL A 1190 -16.99 -19.54 -21.87
N MET A 1191 -17.03 -18.46 -22.65
CA MET A 1191 -15.99 -18.15 -23.63
C MET A 1191 -14.63 -17.95 -22.95
N ILE A 1192 -13.71 -18.91 -23.15
CA ILE A 1192 -12.34 -18.83 -22.64
C ILE A 1192 -11.47 -18.02 -23.59
N LEU A 1193 -11.05 -16.86 -23.10
CA LEU A 1193 -10.13 -15.91 -23.75
C LEU A 1193 -8.70 -16.15 -23.26
N GLU A 1194 -7.82 -16.58 -24.16
CA GLU A 1194 -6.41 -16.82 -23.86
C GLU A 1194 -5.54 -15.62 -24.25
N TYR A 1195 -4.66 -15.23 -23.32
CA TYR A 1195 -3.56 -14.32 -23.55
C TYR A 1195 -2.26 -15.11 -23.37
N PRO A 1196 -1.67 -15.68 -24.44
CA PRO A 1196 -0.65 -16.73 -24.32
C PRO A 1196 0.71 -16.27 -23.77
N ASN A 1197 1.00 -14.97 -23.81
CA ASN A 1197 2.33 -14.41 -23.57
C ASN A 1197 2.36 -13.33 -22.47
N PHE A 1198 1.67 -13.57 -21.34
CA PHE A 1198 1.57 -12.57 -20.28
C PHE A 1198 2.82 -12.55 -19.38
N ILE A 1199 3.44 -11.37 -19.26
CA ILE A 1199 4.67 -11.18 -18.47
C ILE A 1199 4.35 -11.19 -16.96
N ARG A 1200 5.03 -12.07 -16.22
CA ARG A 1200 4.95 -12.20 -14.76
C ARG A 1200 6.33 -11.96 -14.11
N PRO A 1201 6.59 -10.76 -13.56
CA PRO A 1201 7.81 -10.49 -12.82
C PRO A 1201 7.74 -11.00 -11.37
N ASN A 1202 8.85 -11.50 -10.83
CA ASN A 1202 8.97 -11.97 -9.45
C ASN A 1202 10.09 -11.23 -8.70
N ILE A 1203 9.72 -10.35 -7.76
CA ILE A 1203 10.68 -9.57 -6.96
C ILE A 1203 11.58 -10.44 -6.07
N LYS A 1204 11.16 -11.65 -5.65
CA LYS A 1204 11.98 -12.52 -4.77
C LYS A 1204 13.20 -13.10 -5.47
N THR A 1205 13.07 -13.44 -6.74
CA THR A 1205 14.13 -14.02 -7.58
C THR A 1205 14.77 -13.00 -8.52
N GLY A 1206 14.11 -11.86 -8.71
CA GLY A 1206 14.46 -10.88 -9.74
C GLY A 1206 14.23 -11.39 -11.17
N THR A 1207 13.57 -12.55 -11.34
CA THR A 1207 13.31 -13.14 -12.66
C THR A 1207 12.00 -12.63 -13.24
N ILE A 1208 11.96 -12.58 -14.57
CA ILE A 1208 10.76 -12.27 -15.35
C ILE A 1208 10.52 -13.46 -16.27
N ILE A 1209 9.28 -13.94 -16.27
CA ILE A 1209 8.83 -15.05 -17.11
C ILE A 1209 7.60 -14.65 -17.92
N SER A 1210 7.48 -15.18 -19.13
CA SER A 1210 6.20 -15.20 -19.86
C SER A 1210 5.45 -16.49 -19.54
N ALA A 1211 4.12 -16.38 -19.41
CA ALA A 1211 3.21 -17.48 -19.14
C ALA A 1211 1.80 -17.13 -19.68
N PRO A 1212 0.99 -18.11 -20.10
CA PRO A 1212 -0.39 -17.83 -20.47
C PRO A 1212 -1.22 -17.28 -19.30
N THR A 1213 -2.26 -16.54 -19.64
CA THR A 1213 -3.33 -16.10 -18.74
C THR A 1213 -4.66 -16.23 -19.43
N TYR A 1214 -5.62 -16.83 -18.74
CA TYR A 1214 -6.97 -17.05 -19.25
C TYR A 1214 -7.94 -16.09 -18.56
N LYS A 1215 -8.95 -15.62 -19.29
CA LYS A 1215 -10.12 -14.94 -18.74
C LYS A 1215 -11.37 -15.65 -19.22
N LYS A 1216 -12.26 -16.00 -18.28
CA LYS A 1216 -13.63 -16.40 -18.60
C LYS A 1216 -14.42 -15.14 -18.94
N PHE A 1217 -15.02 -15.10 -20.13
CA PHE A 1217 -16.09 -14.15 -20.47
C PHE A 1217 -17.41 -14.94 -20.44
N LYS A 1218 -18.35 -14.52 -19.58
CA LYS A 1218 -19.77 -14.88 -19.69
C LYS A 1218 -20.50 -13.65 -20.24
N GLY A 1219 -21.58 -13.85 -21.00
CA GLY A 1219 -22.57 -12.81 -21.29
C GLY A 1219 -23.29 -12.41 -20.00
N TYR A 1220 -22.68 -11.51 -19.24
CA TYR A 1220 -23.23 -11.06 -17.96
C TYR A 1220 -24.31 -10.02 -18.19
N CYS A 1221 -25.46 -10.22 -17.54
CA CYS A 1221 -26.26 -9.10 -17.06
C CYS A 1221 -25.99 -8.88 -15.56
N ASP A 1222 -25.62 -7.65 -15.21
CA ASP A 1222 -25.54 -7.19 -13.81
C ASP A 1222 -26.98 -6.85 -13.33
N PRO A 1223 -27.34 -7.04 -12.04
CA PRO A 1223 -28.73 -6.94 -11.55
C PRO A 1223 -29.43 -5.58 -11.68
#